data_AF-A0A969Y5R3-F1
#
_entry.id   AF-A0A969Y5R3-F1
#
_cell.length_a   1.000
_cell.length_b   1.000
_cell.length_c   1.000
_cell.angle_alpha   90.00
_cell.angle_beta   90.00
_cell.angle_gamma   90.00
#
_symmetry.space_group_name_H-M   'P 1'
#
loop_
_entity.id
_entity.type
_entity.pdbx_description
1 polymer ?
#
loop_
_entity_poly.entity_id
_entity_poly.type
_entity_poly.pdbx_seq_one_letter_code
_entity_poly.pdbx_strand_id
1 'polypeptide(L)'
;MGSSSEERRLCVAPNQTLYTSADYLNQRFSPAMARTHVPNSNIGQSQETLMRNLKRQSMLWGKGLVFLLFILFELTAAATGDEEFTGPFPSWRDARRDYGARGDGEIDDTAALQRGLNELTAHRDSCVLYIPAGVYRLTETLRTARRAHTDCQGVAVVGEDPLRTVLRWDGNPGGTMFQWDAWYSKISRLTFDGAGRAGTALVYGPAFSTYNETSDIVFRDTANGLVFGGPQTAGQAENAVLRCQFVRCGTGVQTVNWNSMDIWVWYGRFEDCGRGIHNVMGNWHVWESLFLRSRVADLSSVNLMVFSVANNTSVGSRCFFDFGTGHTWGSPVSITGNRVLDPTGDWAVILDNAGPYLVVDNQFRLSGATCAVRMTWGDQTLVGNLYSKINAVEERGRFRRLGEKVVAPNEIADRLPTLPATPPRRTRRVFEVQPGADADSIQQAIDNAARLAGQRPVVHLPMGRYPISKTLHVPSGCDLQLVGDSAGETGTRLDWTGPADGVVLRIGGPSHATLRDFYIHAGQARALVVERCDQPGGRVLADQLNVNGPTPGTTNAAALRLTGLDHTDVLLRCLQGSGNGGRWVEVLGGPDAEQATNQISIFTGATGSAAGQYDVRRGGRLVVRGVYHERSNDSLSGLRLADAGTLSIDATRFSYATSPAAPTVAVDSFRGLFTLATCILMPVETKTSCRFELRGDGTAASVLALNNQFWIEQKTTPDDVWRNMAQPPARGGLIGCNVNSNNREAAPKGFEFLANIGEQPDPAKSASGAGPLDNRGAVDDATLLRHLAPLRAARVWLPDTSLSTNVTDISIHRVMASGGHGAVVEFQRKP
;
A
#
# COMPACT_ATOMS: atom_id res chain seq x y z
N MET A 1 0.67 -40.51 -26.35
CA MET A 1 1.33 -39.52 -27.24
C MET A 1 0.40 -38.31 -27.31
N GLY A 2 0.66 -37.13 -26.78
CA GLY A 2 1.72 -36.57 -25.95
C GLY A 2 1.22 -35.20 -25.42
N SER A 3 1.53 -34.96 -24.14
CA SER A 3 1.52 -33.71 -23.35
C SER A 3 0.60 -32.53 -23.70
N SER A 4 -0.34 -32.23 -22.80
CA SER A 4 -0.71 -30.85 -22.43
C SER A 4 -1.02 -30.76 -20.94
N SER A 5 0.01 -30.48 -20.13
CA SER A 5 -0.14 -30.25 -18.70
C SER A 5 1.01 -29.41 -18.16
N GLU A 6 1.04 -28.10 -18.46
CA GLU A 6 2.07 -27.20 -17.87
C GLU A 6 1.68 -25.71 -17.70
N GLU A 7 0.42 -25.30 -17.86
CA GLU A 7 0.03 -23.87 -17.86
C GLU A 7 -0.65 -23.32 -16.57
N ARG A 8 -0.56 -23.98 -15.40
CA ARG A 8 -1.34 -23.58 -14.20
C ARG A 8 -0.57 -22.94 -13.02
N ARG A 9 0.60 -22.33 -13.20
CA ARG A 9 1.43 -21.86 -12.05
C ARG A 9 2.01 -20.44 -12.13
N LEU A 10 1.55 -19.56 -13.02
CA LEU A 10 2.25 -18.29 -13.29
C LEU A 10 1.65 -16.99 -12.70
N CYS A 11 0.60 -17.05 -11.87
CA CYS A 11 0.08 -15.85 -11.20
C CYS A 11 -0.27 -16.15 -9.74
N VAL A 12 -0.13 -15.15 -8.85
CA VAL A 12 -0.70 -15.13 -7.50
C VAL A 12 -2.24 -15.01 -7.60
N ALA A 13 -2.86 -15.99 -8.26
CA ALA A 13 -4.25 -16.35 -8.03
C ALA A 13 -4.17 -17.66 -7.23
N PRO A 14 -4.48 -17.66 -5.92
CA PRO A 14 -4.54 -18.91 -5.20
C PRO A 14 -5.62 -19.77 -5.84
N ASN A 15 -5.26 -21.03 -6.13
CA ASN A 15 -6.22 -22.07 -6.45
C ASN A 15 -7.43 -21.94 -5.50
N GLN A 16 -8.64 -21.93 -6.06
CA GLN A 16 -9.94 -21.94 -5.35
C GLN A 16 -10.15 -23.19 -4.47
N THR A 17 -9.10 -23.91 -4.08
CA THR A 17 -9.20 -25.21 -3.41
C THR A 17 -8.31 -25.39 -2.19
N LEU A 18 -7.60 -24.37 -1.71
CA LEU A 18 -6.81 -24.48 -0.47
C LEU A 18 -6.92 -23.23 0.40
N TYR A 19 -8.14 -22.97 0.88
CA TYR A 19 -8.37 -22.12 2.05
C TYR A 19 -7.80 -22.86 3.28
N THR A 20 -6.59 -22.52 3.73
CA THR A 20 -6.07 -23.07 5.00
C THR A 20 -5.59 -22.00 5.98
N SER A 21 -5.19 -20.80 5.54
CA SER A 21 -4.89 -19.68 6.46
C SER A 21 -6.15 -18.89 6.84
N ALA A 22 -7.01 -18.57 5.86
CA ALA A 22 -8.30 -17.94 6.09
C ALA A 22 -9.29 -18.91 6.79
N ASP A 23 -9.21 -20.21 6.52
CA ASP A 23 -9.98 -21.22 7.28
C ASP A 23 -9.46 -21.38 8.72
N TYR A 24 -8.18 -21.11 9.00
CA TYR A 24 -7.68 -21.04 10.39
C TYR A 24 -8.31 -19.86 11.16
N LEU A 25 -8.56 -18.75 10.47
CA LEU A 25 -9.25 -17.57 10.99
C LEU A 25 -10.79 -17.62 10.82
N ASN A 26 -11.37 -18.54 10.04
CA ASN A 26 -12.84 -18.70 9.92
C ASN A 26 -13.38 -19.88 10.73
N GLN A 27 -12.66 -21.00 10.83
CA GLN A 27 -13.12 -22.19 11.58
C GLN A 27 -13.17 -21.97 13.10
N ARG A 28 -12.53 -20.91 13.62
CA ARG A 28 -12.69 -20.48 15.03
C ARG A 28 -13.76 -19.40 15.24
N PHE A 29 -14.44 -18.96 14.19
CA PHE A 29 -15.36 -17.81 14.24
C PHE A 29 -16.73 -18.21 13.69
N SER A 30 -17.51 -18.91 14.51
CA SER A 30 -18.97 -18.84 14.40
C SER A 30 -19.48 -17.55 15.07
N PRO A 31 -20.51 -16.88 14.52
CA PRO A 31 -21.13 -15.74 15.15
C PRO A 31 -22.02 -16.23 16.30
N ALA A 32 -21.48 -16.31 17.51
CA ALA A 32 -22.27 -16.44 18.72
C ALA A 32 -22.49 -15.05 19.35
N MET A 33 -23.71 -14.57 19.17
CA MET A 33 -24.37 -13.45 19.87
C MET A 33 -23.94 -12.01 19.58
N ALA A 34 -24.75 -11.35 18.77
CA ALA A 34 -25.33 -10.05 19.12
C ALA A 34 -26.87 -10.17 19.04
N ARG A 35 -27.47 -10.82 20.04
CA ARG A 35 -28.89 -10.64 20.38
C ARG A 35 -28.93 -10.21 21.84
N THR A 36 -28.89 -8.92 22.09
CA THR A 36 -29.36 -8.37 23.36
C THR A 36 -30.87 -8.24 23.26
N HIS A 37 -31.55 -9.05 24.06
CA HIS A 37 -32.97 -8.96 24.34
C HIS A 37 -33.24 -7.63 25.03
N VAL A 38 -34.04 -6.77 24.39
CA VAL A 38 -34.75 -5.67 25.05
C VAL A 38 -35.93 -6.30 25.79
N PRO A 39 -36.10 -6.09 27.11
CA PRO A 39 -37.32 -6.52 27.76
C PRO A 39 -38.46 -5.57 27.36
N ASN A 40 -39.41 -6.11 26.58
CA ASN A 40 -40.73 -5.53 26.42
C ASN A 40 -41.49 -5.64 27.75
N SER A 41 -41.99 -4.50 28.23
CA SER A 41 -43.23 -4.47 29.01
C SER A 41 -44.26 -3.64 28.25
N ASN A 42 -45.48 -4.19 28.25
CA ASN A 42 -46.57 -3.92 27.33
C ASN A 42 -47.41 -2.69 27.71
N ILE A 43 -47.80 -1.95 26.66
CA ILE A 43 -49.17 -1.49 26.32
C ILE A 43 -49.84 -0.46 27.24
N GLY A 44 -50.28 0.65 26.64
CA GLY A 44 -51.42 1.42 27.15
C GLY A 44 -51.62 2.85 26.60
N GLN A 45 -52.12 2.95 25.36
CA GLN A 45 -53.06 3.97 24.82
C GLN A 45 -53.09 5.41 25.39
N SER A 46 -52.94 6.42 24.52
CA SER A 46 -54.09 7.16 23.92
C SER A 46 -53.62 8.37 23.11
N GLN A 47 -54.33 8.62 22.01
CA GLN A 47 -54.16 9.73 21.09
C GLN A 47 -54.84 11.01 21.58
N GLU A 48 -54.40 12.12 20.97
CA GLU A 48 -55.11 13.41 20.81
C GLU A 48 -55.42 14.21 22.07
N THR A 49 -54.94 15.46 22.14
CA THR A 49 -55.75 16.66 21.80
C THR A 49 -54.98 17.95 22.14
N LEU A 50 -55.12 18.93 21.24
CA LEU A 50 -55.23 20.39 21.50
C LEU A 50 -54.00 21.29 21.27
N MET A 51 -54.05 21.97 20.11
CA MET A 51 -53.50 23.31 19.89
C MET A 51 -53.92 24.31 20.99
N ARG A 52 -53.03 25.27 21.29
CA ARG A 52 -53.26 26.74 21.43
C ARG A 52 -52.50 27.36 22.62
N ASN A 53 -51.54 28.22 22.28
CA ASN A 53 -51.43 29.65 22.63
C ASN A 53 -49.96 30.03 22.88
N LEU A 54 -49.28 30.67 21.91
CA LEU A 54 -49.33 32.09 21.54
C LEU A 54 -48.52 33.01 22.48
N LYS A 55 -47.44 33.57 21.88
CA LYS A 55 -47.05 35.00 21.87
C LYS A 55 -46.42 35.55 23.17
N ARG A 56 -45.48 36.51 23.20
CA ARG A 56 -44.78 37.45 22.28
C ARG A 56 -43.75 38.15 23.23
N GLN A 57 -42.61 38.75 22.87
CA GLN A 57 -42.38 39.97 22.06
C GLN A 57 -40.87 40.32 22.24
N SER A 58 -40.05 40.42 21.17
CA SER A 58 -39.67 41.61 20.38
C SER A 58 -38.53 42.45 21.00
N MET A 59 -37.32 42.56 20.43
CA MET A 59 -36.87 43.19 19.15
C MET A 59 -36.45 44.66 19.34
N LEU A 60 -35.21 45.03 18.93
CA LEU A 60 -34.79 46.28 18.24
C LEU A 60 -33.23 46.28 18.06
N TRP A 61 -32.72 46.01 16.85
CA TRP A 61 -32.13 46.94 15.84
C TRP A 61 -30.75 47.52 16.23
N GLY A 62 -29.68 47.54 15.40
CA GLY A 62 -29.50 47.12 14.01
C GLY A 62 -28.09 47.48 13.47
N LYS A 63 -27.99 47.47 12.13
CA LYS A 63 -26.91 47.97 11.24
C LYS A 63 -25.71 47.04 10.93
N GLY A 64 -25.83 46.36 9.79
CA GLY A 64 -24.96 46.55 8.63
C GLY A 64 -23.54 45.99 8.67
N LEU A 65 -23.32 44.85 8.01
CA LEU A 65 -22.11 44.63 7.22
C LEU A 65 -22.41 43.63 6.10
N VAL A 66 -22.34 44.08 4.86
CA VAL A 66 -22.32 43.23 3.67
C VAL A 66 -20.96 42.56 3.65
N PHE A 67 -20.88 41.29 4.03
CA PHE A 67 -19.70 40.46 3.79
C PHE A 67 -19.78 39.92 2.35
N LEU A 68 -19.05 40.57 1.44
CA LEU A 68 -18.67 39.95 0.17
C LEU A 68 -17.77 38.75 0.51
N LEU A 69 -18.29 37.54 0.29
CA LEU A 69 -17.50 36.31 0.29
C LEU A 69 -16.58 36.35 -0.94
N PHE A 70 -15.37 36.85 -0.78
CA PHE A 70 -14.29 36.56 -1.74
C PHE A 70 -13.87 35.10 -1.53
N ILE A 71 -14.34 34.23 -2.42
CA ILE A 71 -13.74 32.91 -2.62
C ILE A 71 -12.36 33.17 -3.22
N LEU A 72 -11.34 33.31 -2.38
CA LEU A 72 -9.95 33.22 -2.79
C LEU A 72 -9.64 31.76 -3.09
N PHE A 73 -9.82 31.36 -4.35
CA PHE A 73 -9.03 30.27 -4.91
C PHE A 73 -7.59 30.78 -5.00
N GLU A 74 -6.77 30.49 -3.99
CA GLU A 74 -5.33 30.54 -4.18
C GLU A 74 -4.97 29.46 -5.21
N LEU A 75 -4.67 29.89 -6.43
CA LEU A 75 -3.89 29.09 -7.37
C LEU A 75 -2.50 28.90 -6.76
N THR A 76 -2.36 27.92 -5.87
CA THR A 76 -1.05 27.34 -5.60
C THR A 76 -0.56 26.77 -6.91
N ALA A 77 0.56 27.28 -7.43
CA ALA A 77 1.28 26.65 -8.53
C ALA A 77 1.48 25.18 -8.16
N ALA A 78 0.75 24.29 -8.84
CA ALA A 78 0.92 22.86 -8.67
C ALA A 78 2.37 22.53 -9.03
N ALA A 79 3.05 21.79 -8.17
CA ALA A 79 4.32 21.19 -8.55
C ALA A 79 4.06 20.38 -9.83
N THR A 80 4.68 20.78 -10.93
CA THR A 80 4.55 20.09 -12.22
C THR A 80 5.32 18.79 -12.13
N GLY A 81 4.65 17.72 -11.69
CA GLY A 81 5.22 16.38 -11.78
C GLY A 81 5.41 15.94 -13.23
N ASP A 82 6.34 15.02 -13.48
CA ASP A 82 6.55 14.44 -14.82
C ASP A 82 5.37 13.60 -15.31
N GLU A 83 4.51 13.11 -14.41
CA GLU A 83 3.41 12.24 -14.80
C GLU A 83 2.37 12.98 -15.66
N GLU A 84 1.97 12.36 -16.77
CA GLU A 84 0.95 12.89 -17.67
C GLU A 84 -0.05 11.81 -18.08
N PHE A 85 -1.24 12.25 -18.46
CA PHE A 85 -2.25 11.39 -19.07
C PHE A 85 -2.20 11.55 -20.60
N THR A 86 -1.90 10.46 -21.30
CA THR A 86 -1.67 10.44 -22.76
C THR A 86 -2.86 9.94 -23.59
N GLY A 87 -3.95 9.53 -22.93
CA GLY A 87 -5.18 9.09 -23.58
C GLY A 87 -6.15 10.23 -23.96
N PRO A 88 -7.33 9.88 -24.49
CA PRO A 88 -7.75 8.53 -24.87
C PRO A 88 -7.06 8.04 -26.15
N PHE A 89 -6.83 6.73 -26.25
CA PHE A 89 -6.29 6.10 -27.46
C PHE A 89 -7.41 5.60 -28.39
N PRO A 90 -7.12 5.40 -29.70
CA PRO A 90 -8.13 4.93 -30.65
C PRO A 90 -8.76 3.57 -30.32
N SER A 91 -8.05 2.68 -29.63
CA SER A 91 -8.55 1.36 -29.18
C SER A 91 -9.57 1.42 -28.04
N TRP A 92 -9.72 2.58 -27.39
CA TRP A 92 -10.61 2.72 -26.24
C TRP A 92 -12.06 2.91 -26.66
N ARG A 93 -12.97 2.33 -25.89
CA ARG A 93 -14.40 2.59 -26.03
C ARG A 93 -14.78 3.88 -25.33
N ASP A 94 -15.58 4.70 -25.98
CA ASP A 94 -16.04 5.99 -25.46
C ASP A 94 -17.52 5.92 -25.09
N ALA A 95 -17.83 6.27 -23.83
CA ALA A 95 -19.17 6.21 -23.27
C ALA A 95 -20.24 6.93 -24.12
N ARG A 96 -19.89 8.07 -24.72
CA ARG A 96 -20.82 8.84 -25.57
C ARG A 96 -20.85 8.28 -26.98
N ARG A 97 -19.68 8.14 -27.62
CA ARG A 97 -19.56 7.72 -29.03
C ARG A 97 -20.15 6.35 -29.27
N ASP A 98 -19.84 5.39 -28.39
CA ASP A 98 -20.09 3.96 -28.64
C ASP A 98 -21.35 3.46 -27.93
N TYR A 99 -21.76 4.09 -26.83
CA TYR A 99 -22.89 3.61 -26.02
C TYR A 99 -24.03 4.63 -25.85
N GLY A 100 -23.87 5.86 -26.35
CA GLY A 100 -24.93 6.87 -26.35
C GLY A 100 -25.18 7.53 -25.00
N ALA A 101 -24.22 7.50 -24.06
CA ALA A 101 -24.30 8.31 -22.86
C ALA A 101 -24.34 9.81 -23.23
N ARG A 102 -25.12 10.60 -22.50
CA ARG A 102 -25.27 12.05 -22.70
C ARG A 102 -24.30 12.82 -21.84
N GLY A 103 -24.24 12.53 -20.54
CA GLY A 103 -23.42 13.29 -19.61
C GLY A 103 -23.86 14.75 -19.48
N ASP A 104 -25.16 15.03 -19.59
CA ASP A 104 -25.79 16.35 -19.47
C ASP A 104 -26.35 16.64 -18.07
N GLY A 105 -26.41 15.62 -17.21
CA GLY A 105 -26.94 15.67 -15.86
C GLY A 105 -28.45 15.46 -15.77
N GLU A 106 -29.16 15.37 -16.90
CA GLU A 106 -30.61 15.27 -16.96
C GLU A 106 -31.05 13.86 -17.39
N ILE A 107 -30.49 13.39 -18.51
CA ILE A 107 -30.77 12.05 -19.02
C ILE A 107 -30.09 11.01 -18.13
N ASP A 108 -30.82 9.93 -17.86
CA ASP A 108 -30.28 8.79 -17.14
C ASP A 108 -29.29 8.01 -18.02
N ASP A 109 -28.01 8.04 -17.63
CA ASP A 109 -26.91 7.42 -18.35
C ASP A 109 -26.61 6.00 -17.87
N THR A 110 -27.35 5.50 -16.88
CA THR A 110 -27.06 4.21 -16.23
C THR A 110 -27.00 3.07 -17.24
N ALA A 111 -28.01 2.95 -18.11
CA ALA A 111 -28.08 1.89 -19.10
C ALA A 111 -26.97 2.00 -20.17
N ALA A 112 -26.57 3.22 -20.53
CA ALA A 112 -25.50 3.45 -21.51
C ALA A 112 -24.14 3.04 -20.95
N LEU A 113 -23.82 3.48 -19.74
CA LEU A 113 -22.58 3.12 -19.07
C LEU A 113 -22.52 1.62 -18.74
N GLN A 114 -23.64 1.02 -18.31
CA GLN A 114 -23.70 -0.42 -18.04
C GLN A 114 -23.45 -1.26 -19.29
N ARG A 115 -23.88 -0.82 -20.48
CA ARG A 115 -23.53 -1.50 -21.75
C ARG A 115 -22.02 -1.52 -21.98
N GLY A 116 -21.33 -0.41 -21.73
CA GLY A 116 -19.87 -0.34 -21.81
C GLY A 116 -19.19 -1.32 -20.86
N LEU A 117 -19.63 -1.36 -19.60
CA LEU A 117 -19.09 -2.31 -18.60
C LEU A 117 -19.31 -3.78 -18.98
N ASN A 118 -20.48 -4.09 -19.56
CA ASN A 118 -20.79 -5.43 -20.03
C ASN A 118 -19.89 -5.84 -21.20
N GLU A 119 -19.51 -4.91 -22.10
CA GLU A 119 -18.57 -5.20 -23.18
C GLU A 119 -17.16 -5.43 -22.67
N LEU A 120 -16.67 -4.58 -21.74
CA LEU A 120 -15.36 -4.75 -21.10
C LEU A 120 -15.20 -6.11 -20.44
N THR A 121 -16.27 -6.62 -19.82
CA THR A 121 -16.29 -7.94 -19.17
C THR A 121 -15.90 -9.05 -20.14
N ALA A 122 -16.24 -8.91 -21.42
CA ALA A 122 -16.09 -9.95 -22.43
C ALA A 122 -14.73 -9.95 -23.15
N HIS A 123 -13.87 -8.93 -22.97
CA HIS A 123 -12.54 -8.83 -23.59
C HIS A 123 -12.53 -9.11 -25.09
N ARG A 124 -13.51 -8.57 -25.83
CA ARG A 124 -13.61 -8.82 -27.28
C ARG A 124 -12.73 -7.86 -28.08
N ASP A 125 -12.97 -6.56 -27.90
CA ASP A 125 -12.36 -5.53 -28.74
C ASP A 125 -11.61 -4.46 -27.92
N SER A 126 -11.89 -4.34 -26.63
CA SER A 126 -11.30 -3.32 -25.76
C SER A 126 -11.36 -3.73 -24.30
N CYS A 127 -10.38 -3.25 -23.52
CA CYS A 127 -10.36 -3.38 -22.07
C CYS A 127 -10.44 -2.02 -21.35
N VAL A 128 -10.66 -0.91 -22.08
CA VAL A 128 -10.75 0.45 -21.49
C VAL A 128 -12.06 1.14 -21.90
N LEU A 129 -12.85 1.56 -20.90
CA LEU A 129 -13.99 2.47 -21.07
C LEU A 129 -13.59 3.88 -20.67
N TYR A 130 -13.54 4.77 -21.66
CA TYR A 130 -13.33 6.19 -21.49
C TYR A 130 -14.66 6.92 -21.25
N ILE A 131 -14.69 7.82 -20.26
CA ILE A 131 -15.85 8.64 -19.92
C ILE A 131 -15.50 10.12 -20.13
N PRO A 132 -15.95 10.75 -21.24
CA PRO A 132 -15.68 12.16 -21.53
C PRO A 132 -16.17 13.11 -20.42
N ALA A 133 -15.68 14.34 -20.40
CA ALA A 133 -16.20 15.37 -19.51
C ALA A 133 -17.72 15.56 -19.65
N GLY A 134 -18.44 15.54 -18.53
CA GLY A 134 -19.89 15.58 -18.44
C GLY A 134 -20.39 15.19 -17.04
N VAL A 135 -21.67 15.43 -16.78
CA VAL A 135 -22.37 14.96 -15.58
C VAL A 135 -23.29 13.81 -15.97
N TYR A 136 -22.96 12.60 -15.56
CA TYR A 136 -23.70 11.39 -15.89
C TYR A 136 -24.63 11.06 -14.73
N ARG A 137 -25.94 11.21 -14.95
CA ARG A 137 -26.95 10.93 -13.93
C ARG A 137 -27.16 9.42 -13.83
N LEU A 138 -27.07 8.88 -12.61
CA LEU A 138 -27.23 7.46 -12.31
C LEU A 138 -28.47 7.24 -11.44
N THR A 139 -29.45 6.47 -11.92
CA THR A 139 -30.63 6.08 -11.12
C THR A 139 -30.53 4.66 -10.56
N GLU A 140 -29.64 3.84 -11.12
CA GLU A 140 -29.35 2.48 -10.66
C GLU A 140 -27.85 2.23 -10.49
N THR A 141 -27.51 1.16 -9.77
CA THR A 141 -26.12 0.75 -9.54
C THR A 141 -25.46 0.25 -10.81
N LEU A 142 -24.34 0.86 -11.19
CA LEU A 142 -23.41 0.30 -12.17
C LEU A 142 -22.66 -0.87 -11.57
N ARG A 143 -22.51 -1.96 -12.32
CA ARG A 143 -21.80 -3.15 -11.82
C ARG A 143 -20.99 -3.85 -12.88
N THR A 144 -19.83 -4.36 -12.51
CA THR A 144 -19.19 -5.47 -13.21
C THR A 144 -19.59 -6.79 -12.55
N ALA A 145 -19.46 -7.91 -13.25
CA ALA A 145 -19.75 -9.23 -12.69
C ALA A 145 -18.78 -10.26 -13.22
N ARG A 146 -18.12 -10.98 -12.31
CA ARG A 146 -17.13 -12.00 -12.65
C ARG A 146 -17.74 -13.41 -12.51
N ARG A 147 -17.80 -14.16 -13.61
CA ARG A 147 -18.29 -15.56 -13.64
C ARG A 147 -17.20 -16.55 -14.02
N ALA A 148 -16.27 -16.13 -14.87
CA ALA A 148 -15.07 -16.86 -15.23
C ALA A 148 -13.80 -16.13 -14.73
N HIS A 149 -12.67 -16.81 -14.78
CA HIS A 149 -11.37 -16.27 -14.37
C HIS A 149 -11.05 -14.95 -15.08
N THR A 150 -11.14 -14.95 -16.41
CA THR A 150 -10.76 -13.81 -17.26
C THR A 150 -11.78 -12.67 -17.25
N ASP A 151 -13.02 -12.90 -16.81
CA ASP A 151 -14.05 -11.85 -16.79
C ASP A 151 -13.57 -10.65 -15.97
N CYS A 152 -13.64 -9.46 -16.56
CA CYS A 152 -13.19 -8.20 -15.96
C CYS A 152 -11.73 -8.19 -15.47
N GLN A 153 -10.88 -9.11 -15.91
CA GLN A 153 -9.45 -9.06 -15.64
C GLN A 153 -8.80 -7.93 -16.43
N GLY A 154 -8.02 -7.04 -15.80
CA GLY A 154 -7.27 -6.02 -16.51
C GLY A 154 -8.13 -4.93 -17.16
N VAL A 155 -9.41 -4.78 -16.79
CA VAL A 155 -10.24 -3.70 -17.36
C VAL A 155 -9.97 -2.36 -16.69
N ALA A 156 -10.18 -1.27 -17.43
CA ALA A 156 -10.06 0.09 -16.93
C ALA A 156 -11.31 0.94 -17.20
N VAL A 157 -11.68 1.78 -16.24
CA VAL A 157 -12.64 2.88 -16.42
C VAL A 157 -11.91 4.20 -16.17
N VAL A 158 -11.83 5.06 -17.18
CA VAL A 158 -11.02 6.28 -17.12
C VAL A 158 -11.84 7.49 -17.54
N GLY A 159 -12.02 8.45 -16.64
CA GLY A 159 -12.60 9.73 -16.98
C GLY A 159 -11.62 10.66 -17.68
N GLU A 160 -12.14 11.70 -18.35
CA GLU A 160 -11.31 12.75 -18.94
C GLU A 160 -10.52 13.51 -17.87
N ASP A 161 -11.23 13.91 -16.81
CA ASP A 161 -10.77 14.87 -15.81
C ASP A 161 -11.67 14.75 -14.58
N PRO A 162 -11.14 14.51 -13.36
CA PRO A 162 -11.97 14.34 -12.18
C PRO A 162 -12.83 15.57 -11.87
N LEU A 163 -12.41 16.78 -12.24
CA LEU A 163 -13.22 17.99 -12.02
C LEU A 163 -14.42 18.10 -12.96
N ARG A 164 -14.41 17.40 -14.09
CA ARG A 164 -15.38 17.58 -15.18
C ARG A 164 -16.12 16.31 -15.58
N THR A 165 -15.62 15.13 -15.22
CA THR A 165 -16.29 13.84 -15.42
C THR A 165 -16.94 13.41 -14.10
N VAL A 166 -18.24 13.62 -13.97
CA VAL A 166 -18.98 13.40 -12.71
C VAL A 166 -20.04 12.31 -12.90
N LEU A 167 -19.96 11.24 -12.13
CA LEU A 167 -21.04 10.28 -11.95
C LEU A 167 -21.88 10.75 -10.76
N ARG A 168 -23.13 11.17 -10.99
CA ARG A 168 -24.01 11.74 -9.96
C ARG A 168 -25.16 10.81 -9.61
N TRP A 169 -25.31 10.50 -8.33
CA TRP A 169 -26.40 9.65 -7.84
C TRP A 169 -27.74 10.37 -7.81
N ASP A 170 -28.74 9.75 -8.43
CA ASP A 170 -30.15 10.10 -8.34
C ASP A 170 -31.04 8.87 -8.09
N GLY A 171 -30.43 7.74 -7.70
CA GLY A 171 -31.15 6.54 -7.32
C GLY A 171 -31.73 6.60 -5.90
N ASN A 172 -32.10 5.42 -5.40
CA ASN A 172 -32.66 5.27 -4.06
C ASN A 172 -31.68 5.76 -2.97
N PRO A 173 -32.16 6.44 -1.92
CA PRO A 173 -31.35 6.78 -0.75
C PRO A 173 -30.70 5.53 -0.14
N GLY A 174 -29.42 5.64 0.25
CA GLY A 174 -28.64 4.54 0.77
C GLY A 174 -28.11 3.54 -0.28
N GLY A 175 -28.40 3.76 -1.57
CA GLY A 175 -27.94 2.87 -2.65
C GLY A 175 -26.43 2.95 -2.92
N THR A 176 -25.92 1.95 -3.63
CA THR A 176 -24.53 1.89 -4.12
C THR A 176 -24.46 2.44 -5.54
N MET A 177 -23.53 3.35 -5.82
CA MET A 177 -23.37 3.92 -7.17
C MET A 177 -22.66 2.94 -8.10
N PHE A 178 -21.54 2.36 -7.64
CA PHE A 178 -20.69 1.48 -8.44
C PHE A 178 -20.22 0.26 -7.64
N GLN A 179 -20.57 -0.94 -8.11
CA GLN A 179 -20.03 -2.21 -7.64
C GLN A 179 -18.99 -2.77 -8.62
N TRP A 180 -17.78 -3.02 -8.14
CA TRP A 180 -16.60 -3.32 -8.95
C TRP A 180 -16.03 -4.70 -8.60
N ASP A 181 -16.35 -5.69 -9.43
CA ASP A 181 -15.87 -7.07 -9.35
C ASP A 181 -14.59 -7.32 -10.17
N ALA A 182 -14.02 -6.26 -10.77
CA ALA A 182 -12.85 -6.37 -11.62
C ALA A 182 -11.57 -6.54 -10.80
N TRP A 183 -10.57 -7.14 -11.43
CA TRP A 183 -9.28 -7.48 -10.83
C TRP A 183 -8.17 -7.20 -11.84
N TYR A 184 -6.96 -6.94 -11.38
CA TYR A 184 -5.86 -6.35 -12.17
C TYR A 184 -6.28 -5.01 -12.81
N SER A 185 -7.27 -4.35 -12.23
CA SER A 185 -8.09 -3.33 -12.88
C SER A 185 -7.64 -1.90 -12.54
N LYS A 186 -8.21 -0.93 -13.26
CA LYS A 186 -8.01 0.50 -12.98
C LYS A 186 -9.33 1.26 -13.01
N ILE A 187 -9.55 2.14 -12.05
CA ILE A 187 -10.60 3.15 -12.14
C ILE A 187 -10.00 4.51 -11.80
N SER A 188 -10.19 5.49 -12.67
CA SER A 188 -9.41 6.72 -12.59
C SER A 188 -10.08 7.97 -13.18
N ARG A 189 -9.64 9.15 -12.71
CA ARG A 189 -9.91 10.48 -13.30
C ARG A 189 -11.38 10.89 -13.38
N LEU A 190 -12.17 10.59 -12.36
CA LEU A 190 -13.61 10.93 -12.32
C LEU A 190 -14.06 11.34 -10.91
N THR A 191 -15.27 11.89 -10.81
CA THR A 191 -15.92 12.18 -9.54
C THR A 191 -17.11 11.25 -9.33
N PHE A 192 -17.21 10.66 -8.14
CA PHE A 192 -18.45 10.11 -7.59
C PHE A 192 -19.12 11.15 -6.71
N ASP A 193 -20.27 11.67 -7.16
CA ASP A 193 -21.12 12.58 -6.41
C ASP A 193 -22.34 11.84 -5.86
N GLY A 194 -22.33 11.59 -4.55
CA GLY A 194 -23.41 10.91 -3.86
C GLY A 194 -24.67 11.75 -3.66
N ALA A 195 -24.62 13.06 -3.94
CA ALA A 195 -25.70 14.01 -3.75
C ALA A 195 -26.33 14.01 -2.34
N GLY A 196 -25.57 13.58 -1.32
CA GLY A 196 -26.07 13.40 0.05
C GLY A 196 -27.07 12.25 0.22
N ARG A 197 -27.22 11.41 -0.82
CA ARG A 197 -28.21 10.33 -0.91
C ARG A 197 -27.56 8.96 -0.99
N ALA A 198 -26.42 8.83 -1.67
CA ALA A 198 -25.76 7.55 -1.86
C ALA A 198 -25.21 6.98 -0.54
N GLY A 199 -25.45 5.69 -0.33
CA GLY A 199 -24.82 4.94 0.76
C GLY A 199 -23.34 4.71 0.47
N THR A 200 -23.02 4.16 -0.69
CA THR A 200 -21.64 3.84 -1.09
C THR A 200 -21.36 4.33 -2.50
N ALA A 201 -20.26 5.04 -2.72
CA ALA A 201 -19.86 5.43 -4.08
C ALA A 201 -19.26 4.24 -4.84
N LEU A 202 -18.15 3.68 -4.34
CA LEU A 202 -17.46 2.55 -4.97
C LEU A 202 -17.25 1.43 -3.96
N VAL A 203 -17.60 0.20 -4.36
CA VAL A 203 -17.30 -1.01 -3.58
C VAL A 203 -16.59 -2.04 -4.45
N TYR A 204 -15.49 -2.59 -3.95
CA TYR A 204 -14.83 -3.76 -4.52
C TYR A 204 -15.46 -5.04 -3.97
N GLY A 205 -15.88 -5.95 -4.86
CA GLY A 205 -16.49 -7.24 -4.54
C GLY A 205 -17.92 -7.43 -5.12
N PRO A 206 -18.53 -8.62 -4.94
CA PRO A 206 -18.13 -9.68 -4.02
C PRO A 206 -16.98 -10.61 -4.44
N ALA A 207 -16.56 -10.62 -5.71
CA ALA A 207 -15.50 -11.51 -6.16
C ALA A 207 -14.12 -11.10 -5.60
N PHE A 208 -13.17 -12.03 -5.52
CA PHE A 208 -11.80 -11.69 -5.10
C PHE A 208 -11.18 -10.72 -6.11
N SER A 209 -10.47 -9.70 -5.63
CA SER A 209 -9.72 -8.78 -6.50
C SER A 209 -8.33 -8.48 -5.95
N THR A 210 -7.41 -8.15 -6.86
CA THR A 210 -5.98 -7.92 -6.62
C THR A 210 -5.39 -7.04 -7.72
N TYR A 211 -4.21 -6.46 -7.50
CA TYR A 211 -3.44 -5.63 -8.44
C TYR A 211 -4.26 -4.46 -9.05
N ASN A 212 -5.12 -3.86 -8.23
CA ASN A 212 -5.98 -2.78 -8.70
C ASN A 212 -5.37 -1.40 -8.44
N GLU A 213 -5.80 -0.42 -9.24
CA GLU A 213 -5.55 0.99 -9.02
C GLU A 213 -6.88 1.76 -8.96
N THR A 214 -7.10 2.48 -7.87
CA THR A 214 -8.10 3.56 -7.76
C THR A 214 -7.32 4.88 -7.69
N SER A 215 -7.33 5.68 -8.75
CA SER A 215 -6.48 6.87 -8.82
C SER A 215 -7.20 8.11 -9.30
N ASP A 216 -6.81 9.29 -8.79
CA ASP A 216 -7.33 10.58 -9.28
C ASP A 216 -8.87 10.66 -9.24
N ILE A 217 -9.49 10.11 -8.19
CA ILE A 217 -10.95 10.13 -7.99
C ILE A 217 -11.34 11.09 -6.88
N VAL A 218 -12.43 11.84 -7.09
CA VAL A 218 -13.10 12.59 -6.03
C VAL A 218 -14.36 11.85 -5.60
N PHE A 219 -14.45 11.50 -4.33
CA PHE A 219 -15.65 10.98 -3.67
C PHE A 219 -16.26 12.10 -2.84
N ARG A 220 -17.53 12.45 -3.08
CA ARG A 220 -18.20 13.48 -2.28
C ARG A 220 -19.62 13.14 -1.91
N ASP A 221 -20.03 13.60 -0.73
CA ASP A 221 -21.42 13.58 -0.25
C ASP A 221 -22.03 12.16 -0.22
N THR A 222 -21.26 11.18 0.26
CA THR A 222 -21.66 9.78 0.44
C THR A 222 -21.56 9.34 1.90
N ALA A 223 -22.29 8.29 2.30
CA ALA A 223 -22.03 7.67 3.61
C ALA A 223 -20.66 6.96 3.63
N ASN A 224 -20.32 6.22 2.56
CA ASN A 224 -19.01 5.60 2.35
C ASN A 224 -18.46 5.99 0.97
N GLY A 225 -17.21 6.45 0.90
CA GLY A 225 -16.54 6.76 -0.37
C GLY A 225 -16.14 5.49 -1.11
N LEU A 226 -15.12 4.81 -0.59
CA LEU A 226 -14.53 3.59 -1.14
C LEU A 226 -14.57 2.47 -0.11
N VAL A 227 -15.17 1.34 -0.50
CA VAL A 227 -15.31 0.16 0.37
C VAL A 227 -14.61 -1.03 -0.25
N PHE A 228 -13.76 -1.69 0.52
CA PHE A 228 -13.14 -2.96 0.15
C PHE A 228 -13.87 -4.11 0.84
N GLY A 229 -14.65 -4.84 0.03
CA GLY A 229 -15.36 -6.03 0.43
C GLY A 229 -16.63 -5.76 1.23
N GLY A 230 -17.17 -6.84 1.79
CA GLY A 230 -18.28 -6.86 2.72
C GLY A 230 -18.26 -8.16 3.53
N PRO A 231 -19.17 -8.32 4.50
CA PRO A 231 -19.12 -9.46 5.44
C PRO A 231 -19.19 -10.84 4.78
N GLN A 232 -19.73 -10.93 3.57
CA GLN A 232 -19.91 -12.19 2.82
C GLN A 232 -19.18 -12.20 1.47
N THR A 233 -18.27 -11.24 1.24
CA THR A 233 -17.49 -11.19 0.00
C THR A 233 -16.22 -12.03 0.11
N ALA A 234 -15.59 -12.31 -1.02
CA ALA A 234 -14.20 -12.73 -1.03
C ALA A 234 -13.27 -11.55 -0.64
N GLY A 235 -11.98 -11.86 -0.43
CA GLY A 235 -10.95 -10.87 -0.10
C GLY A 235 -10.72 -9.83 -1.18
N GLN A 236 -10.27 -8.64 -0.80
CA GLN A 236 -9.93 -7.55 -1.71
C GLN A 236 -8.51 -7.10 -1.37
N ALA A 237 -7.52 -7.69 -2.03
CA ALA A 237 -6.12 -7.52 -1.68
C ALA A 237 -5.38 -6.63 -2.70
N GLU A 238 -4.21 -6.13 -2.35
CA GLU A 238 -3.29 -5.39 -3.24
C GLU A 238 -3.96 -4.25 -4.05
N ASN A 239 -4.62 -3.32 -3.35
CA ASN A 239 -5.31 -2.19 -3.98
C ASN A 239 -4.57 -0.88 -3.70
N ALA A 240 -4.05 -0.24 -4.76
CA ALA A 240 -3.50 1.10 -4.67
C ALA A 240 -4.62 2.15 -4.73
N VAL A 241 -4.60 3.11 -3.80
CA VAL A 241 -5.51 4.27 -3.75
C VAL A 241 -4.65 5.53 -3.84
N LEU A 242 -4.59 6.17 -5.01
CA LEU A 242 -3.60 7.18 -5.34
C LEU A 242 -4.24 8.54 -5.67
N ARG A 243 -3.87 9.61 -4.96
CA ARG A 243 -4.35 10.99 -5.21
C ARG A 243 -5.88 11.12 -5.18
N CYS A 244 -6.56 10.26 -4.43
CA CYS A 244 -7.99 10.33 -4.25
C CYS A 244 -8.38 11.39 -3.23
N GLN A 245 -9.53 12.02 -3.42
CA GLN A 245 -10.10 13.00 -2.51
C GLN A 245 -11.43 12.49 -1.97
N PHE A 246 -11.65 12.66 -0.66
CA PHE A 246 -12.86 12.27 0.04
C PHE A 246 -13.40 13.49 0.77
N VAL A 247 -14.54 14.01 0.32
CA VAL A 247 -15.08 15.29 0.76
C VAL A 247 -16.48 15.10 1.33
N ARG A 248 -16.66 15.42 2.62
CA ARG A 248 -17.96 15.26 3.31
C ARG A 248 -18.50 13.83 3.30
N CYS A 249 -17.62 12.83 3.22
CA CYS A 249 -18.02 11.44 3.37
C CYS A 249 -18.29 11.10 4.85
N GLY A 250 -19.19 10.14 5.11
CA GLY A 250 -19.29 9.53 6.44
C GLY A 250 -17.98 8.81 6.80
N THR A 251 -17.54 7.92 5.91
CA THR A 251 -16.21 7.29 5.92
C THR A 251 -15.59 7.43 4.52
N GLY A 252 -14.34 7.90 4.44
CA GLY A 252 -13.62 8.00 3.17
C GLY A 252 -13.31 6.62 2.57
N VAL A 253 -12.38 5.89 3.20
CA VAL A 253 -12.01 4.51 2.84
C VAL A 253 -12.39 3.54 3.96
N GLN A 254 -12.97 2.39 3.62
CA GLN A 254 -13.34 1.38 4.59
C GLN A 254 -12.93 -0.02 4.14
N THR A 255 -12.34 -0.80 5.05
CA THR A 255 -12.08 -2.24 4.84
C THR A 255 -13.02 -3.08 5.69
N VAL A 256 -13.73 -4.02 5.05
CA VAL A 256 -14.87 -4.75 5.64
C VAL A 256 -14.76 -6.28 5.47
N ASN A 257 -13.64 -6.78 4.94
CA ASN A 257 -13.37 -8.21 4.83
C ASN A 257 -12.05 -8.62 5.51
N TRP A 258 -12.00 -9.81 6.13
CA TRP A 258 -10.78 -10.33 6.76
C TRP A 258 -9.60 -10.47 5.80
N ASN A 259 -9.88 -10.62 4.52
CA ASN A 259 -8.88 -10.66 3.46
C ASN A 259 -8.92 -9.40 2.58
N SER A 260 -9.43 -8.27 3.12
CA SER A 260 -9.13 -6.94 2.59
C SER A 260 -7.75 -6.51 3.05
N MET A 261 -6.71 -7.11 2.46
CA MET A 261 -5.32 -6.85 2.82
C MET A 261 -4.69 -5.83 1.88
N ASP A 262 -3.60 -5.19 2.28
CA ASP A 262 -2.75 -4.43 1.34
C ASP A 262 -3.47 -3.31 0.58
N ILE A 263 -4.27 -2.55 1.33
CA ILE A 263 -4.86 -1.32 0.83
C ILE A 263 -3.86 -0.19 1.04
N TRP A 264 -3.29 0.32 -0.04
CA TRP A 264 -2.21 1.31 0.02
C TRP A 264 -2.72 2.69 -0.39
N VAL A 265 -2.92 3.58 0.58
CA VAL A 265 -3.40 4.95 0.36
C VAL A 265 -2.22 5.91 0.28
N TRP A 266 -2.11 6.60 -0.85
CA TRP A 266 -1.04 7.53 -1.17
C TRP A 266 -1.61 8.88 -1.61
N TYR A 267 -1.08 9.97 -1.03
CA TYR A 267 -1.46 11.34 -1.36
C TYR A 267 -2.97 11.59 -1.32
N GLY A 268 -3.66 10.95 -0.38
CA GLY A 268 -5.08 11.12 -0.19
C GLY A 268 -5.41 12.48 0.43
N ARG A 269 -6.53 13.09 0.04
CA ARG A 269 -7.12 14.23 0.74
C ARG A 269 -8.44 13.81 1.39
N PHE A 270 -8.56 13.97 2.69
CA PHE A 270 -9.79 13.70 3.45
C PHE A 270 -10.25 14.99 4.09
N GLU A 271 -11.41 15.50 3.68
CA GLU A 271 -11.90 16.80 4.11
C GLU A 271 -13.33 16.69 4.64
N ASP A 272 -13.53 17.16 5.87
CA ASP A 272 -14.81 17.15 6.56
C ASP A 272 -15.46 15.77 6.54
N CYS A 273 -14.65 14.71 6.66
CA CYS A 273 -15.16 13.35 6.76
C CYS A 273 -15.61 13.04 8.19
N GLY A 274 -16.47 12.05 8.37
CA GLY A 274 -16.68 11.46 9.70
C GLY A 274 -15.39 10.75 10.13
N ARG A 275 -15.02 9.73 9.37
CA ARG A 275 -13.71 9.07 9.42
C ARG A 275 -13.00 9.20 8.09
N GLY A 276 -11.69 9.47 8.09
CA GLY A 276 -10.90 9.40 6.87
C GLY A 276 -10.80 7.96 6.37
N ILE A 277 -10.16 7.10 7.17
CA ILE A 277 -9.97 5.67 6.89
C ILE A 277 -10.40 4.84 8.10
N HIS A 278 -11.17 3.79 7.86
CA HIS A 278 -11.68 2.90 8.90
C HIS A 278 -11.47 1.43 8.57
N ASN A 279 -10.78 0.72 9.45
CA ASN A 279 -10.68 -0.74 9.39
C ASN A 279 -11.76 -1.36 10.27
N VAL A 280 -12.75 -1.99 9.63
CA VAL A 280 -13.65 -2.92 10.31
C VAL A 280 -12.92 -4.26 10.48
N MET A 281 -12.33 -4.74 9.40
CA MET A 281 -11.47 -5.92 9.34
C MET A 281 -10.60 -5.81 8.08
N GLY A 282 -9.45 -6.49 8.09
CA GLY A 282 -8.46 -6.36 7.00
C GLY A 282 -7.23 -5.55 7.40
N ASN A 283 -6.57 -4.92 6.43
CA ASN A 283 -5.37 -4.11 6.61
C ASN A 283 -5.36 -2.88 5.68
N TRP A 284 -4.59 -1.85 6.04
CA TRP A 284 -4.27 -0.71 5.20
C TRP A 284 -2.91 -0.08 5.57
N HIS A 285 -2.34 0.70 4.66
CA HIS A 285 -1.19 1.57 4.87
C HIS A 285 -1.46 2.96 4.30
N VAL A 286 -1.02 4.02 4.99
CA VAL A 286 -1.34 5.41 4.61
C VAL A 286 -0.09 6.29 4.63
N TRP A 287 0.18 6.92 3.50
CA TRP A 287 1.41 7.65 3.22
C TRP A 287 1.12 9.02 2.62
N GLU A 288 1.85 10.04 3.08
CA GLU A 288 1.91 11.38 2.45
C GLU A 288 0.52 12.02 2.23
N SER A 289 -0.44 11.75 3.12
CA SER A 289 -1.84 12.16 2.98
C SER A 289 -2.20 13.33 3.88
N LEU A 290 -3.24 14.07 3.48
CA LEU A 290 -3.76 15.24 4.19
C LEU A 290 -5.17 14.97 4.72
N PHE A 291 -5.33 15.18 6.02
CA PHE A 291 -6.62 15.11 6.70
C PHE A 291 -7.00 16.47 7.27
N LEU A 292 -8.22 16.89 6.98
CA LEU A 292 -8.76 18.18 7.37
C LEU A 292 -10.10 17.96 8.09
N ARG A 293 -10.12 18.26 9.39
CA ARG A 293 -11.34 18.38 10.20
C ARG A 293 -12.19 17.12 10.21
N SER A 294 -11.57 15.93 10.33
CA SER A 294 -12.33 14.70 10.55
C SER A 294 -13.12 14.79 11.85
N ARG A 295 -14.44 14.55 11.78
CA ARG A 295 -15.36 14.70 12.92
C ARG A 295 -15.18 13.61 13.98
N VAL A 296 -14.67 12.44 13.59
CA VAL A 296 -14.44 11.30 14.48
C VAL A 296 -12.96 11.00 14.60
N ALA A 297 -12.32 10.58 13.50
CA ALA A 297 -10.89 10.30 13.45
C ALA A 297 -10.38 10.32 12.01
N ASP A 298 -9.12 10.69 11.79
CA ASP A 298 -8.49 10.57 10.46
C ASP A 298 -8.31 9.09 10.10
N LEU A 299 -7.76 8.32 11.02
CA LEU A 299 -7.47 6.91 10.89
C LEU A 299 -8.07 6.17 12.09
N SER A 300 -8.68 5.01 11.87
CA SER A 300 -9.21 4.21 12.97
C SER A 300 -9.26 2.72 12.64
N SER A 301 -9.19 1.90 13.69
CA SER A 301 -9.27 0.45 13.55
C SER A 301 -10.03 -0.22 14.69
N VAL A 302 -10.85 -1.21 14.33
CA VAL A 302 -11.49 -2.16 15.26
C VAL A 302 -10.99 -3.59 15.06
N ASN A 303 -9.91 -3.77 14.29
CA ASN A 303 -9.29 -5.07 14.10
C ASN A 303 -7.76 -4.96 14.03
N LEU A 304 -7.07 -6.08 14.24
CA LEU A 304 -5.62 -6.15 14.37
C LEU A 304 -4.99 -6.68 13.07
N MET A 305 -3.98 -5.96 12.59
CA MET A 305 -3.08 -6.34 11.49
C MET A 305 -1.80 -5.48 11.57
N VAL A 306 -0.97 -5.47 10.53
CA VAL A 306 0.23 -4.62 10.47
C VAL A 306 -0.05 -3.29 9.79
N PHE A 307 0.00 -2.16 10.48
CA PHE A 307 -0.34 -0.87 9.86
C PHE A 307 0.88 0.06 9.70
N SER A 308 0.86 0.92 8.68
CA SER A 308 1.80 2.03 8.54
C SER A 308 1.06 3.35 8.39
N VAL A 309 1.51 4.34 9.16
CA VAL A 309 1.00 5.71 9.17
C VAL A 309 2.20 6.63 9.04
N ALA A 310 2.50 7.08 7.82
CA ALA A 310 3.75 7.77 7.55
C ALA A 310 3.60 9.09 6.78
N ASN A 311 4.28 10.13 7.27
CA ASN A 311 4.38 11.45 6.65
C ASN A 311 3.03 12.12 6.36
N ASN A 312 2.00 11.83 7.16
CA ASN A 312 0.68 12.44 6.98
C ASN A 312 0.60 13.78 7.72
N THR A 313 -0.24 14.68 7.22
CA THR A 313 -0.61 15.91 7.93
C THR A 313 -2.08 15.87 8.33
N SER A 314 -2.37 16.12 9.60
CA SER A 314 -3.72 16.22 10.18
C SER A 314 -3.95 17.61 10.71
N VAL A 315 -5.08 18.24 10.39
CA VAL A 315 -5.42 19.60 10.85
C VAL A 315 -6.85 19.68 11.35
N GLY A 316 -7.02 20.06 12.62
CA GLY A 316 -8.33 20.30 13.21
C GLY A 316 -9.22 19.07 13.38
N SER A 317 -8.68 17.86 13.13
CA SER A 317 -9.40 16.61 13.32
C SER A 317 -9.60 16.31 14.81
N ARG A 318 -10.68 15.61 15.15
CA ARG A 318 -10.92 15.21 16.55
C ARG A 318 -9.82 14.30 17.08
N CYS A 319 -9.40 13.33 16.28
CA CYS A 319 -8.34 12.39 16.58
C CYS A 319 -7.59 12.07 15.28
N PHE A 320 -6.27 11.98 15.33
CA PHE A 320 -5.46 11.56 14.18
C PHE A 320 -5.49 10.05 14.03
N PHE A 321 -5.23 9.28 15.09
CA PHE A 321 -5.28 7.83 15.03
C PHE A 321 -5.99 7.24 16.24
N ASP A 322 -7.15 6.62 16.00
CA ASP A 322 -7.99 5.98 17.01
C ASP A 322 -7.91 4.46 16.92
N PHE A 323 -7.14 3.88 17.85
CA PHE A 323 -7.11 2.44 18.11
C PHE A 323 -7.70 2.10 19.49
N GLY A 324 -8.72 2.84 19.91
CA GLY A 324 -9.35 2.76 21.23
C GLY A 324 -10.19 1.50 21.51
N THR A 325 -10.23 0.53 20.60
CA THR A 325 -11.10 -0.65 20.69
C THR A 325 -10.64 -1.71 21.69
N GLY A 326 -9.41 -1.64 22.21
CA GLY A 326 -9.00 -2.43 23.37
C GLY A 326 -8.57 -3.88 23.09
N HIS A 327 -8.32 -4.28 21.84
CA HIS A 327 -7.98 -5.67 21.53
C HIS A 327 -6.64 -6.14 22.15
N THR A 328 -6.54 -7.42 22.48
CA THR A 328 -5.39 -7.99 23.22
C THR A 328 -4.44 -8.85 22.41
N TRP A 329 -4.70 -9.10 21.12
CA TRP A 329 -3.82 -9.98 20.33
C TRP A 329 -2.58 -9.27 19.80
N GLY A 330 -2.50 -7.95 19.96
CA GLY A 330 -1.46 -7.07 19.45
C GLY A 330 -1.53 -6.81 17.94
N SER A 331 -1.09 -5.63 17.53
CA SER A 331 -1.06 -5.14 16.16
C SER A 331 0.19 -4.27 16.02
N PRO A 332 1.23 -4.76 15.33
CA PRO A 332 2.39 -3.94 15.03
C PRO A 332 2.01 -2.74 14.18
N VAL A 333 2.35 -1.53 14.64
CA VAL A 333 2.09 -0.30 13.89
C VAL A 333 3.30 0.62 13.90
N SER A 334 3.66 1.12 12.71
CA SER A 334 4.66 2.15 12.52
C SER A 334 3.98 3.50 12.27
N ILE A 335 4.19 4.48 13.17
CA ILE A 335 3.65 5.85 13.11
C ILE A 335 4.84 6.80 12.99
N THR A 336 5.17 7.22 11.77
CA THR A 336 6.45 7.91 11.50
C THR A 336 6.30 9.22 10.73
N GLY A 337 6.95 10.29 11.19
CA GLY A 337 7.05 11.54 10.43
C GLY A 337 5.74 12.32 10.26
N ASN A 338 4.68 11.97 11.00
CA ASN A 338 3.38 12.64 10.86
C ASN A 338 3.37 13.98 11.58
N ARG A 339 2.56 14.91 11.07
CA ARG A 339 2.35 16.22 11.68
C ARG A 339 0.87 16.42 12.02
N VAL A 340 0.57 16.52 13.30
CA VAL A 340 -0.79 16.69 13.82
C VAL A 340 -0.93 18.10 14.39
N LEU A 341 -1.83 18.88 13.79
CA LEU A 341 -2.03 20.30 14.08
C LEU A 341 -3.42 20.52 14.68
N ASP A 342 -3.41 21.05 15.90
CA ASP A 342 -4.60 21.52 16.62
C ASP A 342 -5.74 20.49 16.68
N PRO A 343 -5.47 19.25 17.16
CA PRO A 343 -6.51 18.25 17.33
C PRO A 343 -7.57 18.74 18.33
N THR A 344 -8.83 18.40 18.08
CA THR A 344 -9.98 18.94 18.83
C THR A 344 -10.55 17.99 19.89
N GLY A 345 -10.15 16.72 19.89
CA GLY A 345 -10.52 15.75 20.92
C GLY A 345 -9.54 15.72 22.10
N ASP A 346 -9.77 14.84 23.06
CA ASP A 346 -8.91 14.71 24.25
C ASP A 346 -7.51 14.17 23.91
N TRP A 347 -7.41 13.33 22.86
CA TRP A 347 -6.19 12.66 22.43
C TRP A 347 -6.02 12.74 20.92
N ALA A 348 -4.82 13.14 20.48
CA ALA A 348 -4.44 13.07 19.06
C ALA A 348 -4.27 11.62 18.60
N VAL A 349 -3.68 10.76 19.44
CA VAL A 349 -3.38 9.36 19.13
C VAL A 349 -3.75 8.48 20.32
N ILE A 350 -4.50 7.41 20.05
CA ILE A 350 -4.96 6.42 21.03
C ILE A 350 -4.44 5.03 20.63
N LEU A 351 -3.62 4.41 21.48
CA LEU A 351 -2.94 3.13 21.20
C LEU A 351 -3.42 1.98 22.12
N ASP A 352 -4.71 1.90 22.44
CA ASP A 352 -5.23 1.02 23.51
C ASP A 352 -5.29 -0.50 23.22
N ASN A 353 -4.60 -1.01 22.20
CA ASN A 353 -4.42 -2.45 22.00
C ASN A 353 -3.05 -2.91 22.51
N ALA A 354 -2.65 -4.18 22.39
CA ALA A 354 -1.36 -4.67 22.94
C ALA A 354 -0.08 -4.19 22.21
N GLY A 355 -0.20 -3.43 21.13
CA GLY A 355 0.89 -3.05 20.24
C GLY A 355 1.54 -4.28 19.56
N PRO A 356 2.81 -4.22 19.18
CA PRO A 356 3.79 -3.20 19.55
C PRO A 356 3.78 -1.97 18.63
N TYR A 357 4.20 -0.81 19.15
CA TYR A 357 4.22 0.44 18.38
C TYR A 357 5.62 1.01 18.20
N LEU A 358 5.89 1.55 17.00
CA LEU A 358 7.04 2.41 16.73
C LEU A 358 6.53 3.81 16.37
N VAL A 359 6.82 4.81 17.19
CA VAL A 359 6.30 6.18 17.04
C VAL A 359 7.49 7.14 16.91
N VAL A 360 7.84 7.50 15.67
CA VAL A 360 9.13 8.14 15.36
C VAL A 360 8.95 9.46 14.61
N ASP A 361 9.64 10.51 15.06
CA ASP A 361 9.74 11.81 14.40
C ASP A 361 8.39 12.47 14.09
N ASN A 362 7.36 12.21 14.90
CA ASN A 362 6.06 12.86 14.76
C ASN A 362 6.05 14.23 15.44
N GLN A 363 5.25 15.16 14.93
CA GLN A 363 5.12 16.51 15.44
C GLN A 363 3.67 16.75 15.89
N PHE A 364 3.48 17.18 17.13
CA PHE A 364 2.17 17.42 17.72
C PHE A 364 2.05 18.86 18.20
N ARG A 365 1.30 19.69 17.46
CA ARG A 365 0.87 21.01 17.92
C ARG A 365 -0.48 20.87 18.62
N LEU A 366 -0.44 20.98 19.95
CA LEU A 366 -1.57 20.76 20.85
C LEU A 366 -2.12 22.10 21.35
N SER A 367 -3.43 22.15 21.56
CA SER A 367 -4.12 23.29 22.17
C SER A 367 -4.98 22.85 23.36
N GLY A 368 -5.25 23.77 24.30
CA GLY A 368 -6.12 23.50 25.44
C GLY A 368 -5.71 22.28 26.28
N ALA A 369 -6.70 21.43 26.56
CA ALA A 369 -6.55 20.22 27.38
C ALA A 369 -6.06 18.99 26.59
N THR A 370 -6.01 19.05 25.26
CA THR A 370 -5.65 17.91 24.42
C THR A 370 -4.22 17.43 24.67
N CYS A 371 -4.05 16.11 24.68
CA CYS A 371 -2.76 15.44 24.76
C CYS A 371 -2.41 14.75 23.42
N ALA A 372 -1.13 14.49 23.19
CA ALA A 372 -0.64 13.88 21.96
C ALA A 372 -0.92 12.38 21.93
N VAL A 373 -0.27 11.61 22.81
CA VAL A 373 -0.25 10.15 22.70
C VAL A 373 -0.72 9.51 24.00
N ARG A 374 -1.78 8.71 23.89
CA ARG A 374 -2.16 7.76 24.93
C ARG A 374 -1.54 6.41 24.59
N MET A 375 -0.51 6.04 25.36
CA MET A 375 0.28 4.84 25.11
C MET A 375 -0.53 3.54 25.23
N THR A 376 -0.03 2.50 24.57
CA THR A 376 -0.49 1.13 24.78
C THR A 376 -0.12 0.64 26.18
N TRP A 377 -0.88 -0.33 26.69
CA TRP A 377 -0.53 -1.12 27.86
C TRP A 377 0.53 -2.21 27.58
N GLY A 378 0.82 -2.50 26.30
CA GLY A 378 1.83 -3.45 25.85
C GLY A 378 3.16 -2.79 25.55
N ASP A 379 3.70 -3.04 24.34
CA ASP A 379 5.05 -2.65 23.95
C ASP A 379 5.09 -1.45 23.01
N GLN A 380 6.00 -0.50 23.24
CA GLN A 380 6.18 0.64 22.33
C GLN A 380 7.56 1.32 22.43
N THR A 381 8.00 1.91 21.33
CA THR A 381 9.19 2.77 21.29
C THR A 381 8.84 4.11 20.66
N LEU A 382 9.15 5.20 21.36
CA LEU A 382 8.96 6.57 20.90
C LEU A 382 10.33 7.24 20.70
N VAL A 383 10.60 7.79 19.52
CA VAL A 383 11.89 8.42 19.20
C VAL A 383 11.71 9.72 18.46
N GLY A 384 12.34 10.80 18.93
CA GLY A 384 12.46 12.05 18.18
C GLY A 384 11.16 12.84 18.00
N ASN A 385 10.07 12.46 18.68
CA ASN A 385 8.80 13.19 18.58
C ASN A 385 8.90 14.60 19.18
N LEU A 386 8.20 15.55 18.56
CA LEU A 386 8.10 16.93 19.01
C LEU A 386 6.69 17.22 19.54
N TYR A 387 6.62 17.90 20.67
CA TYR A 387 5.37 18.27 21.33
C TYR A 387 5.35 19.78 21.60
N SER A 388 4.23 20.46 21.35
CA SER A 388 4.12 21.89 21.72
C SER A 388 3.76 22.13 23.19
N LYS A 389 3.69 21.07 24.01
CA LYS A 389 3.26 21.09 25.41
C LYS A 389 3.98 20.03 26.23
N ILE A 390 4.24 20.32 27.51
CA ILE A 390 4.69 19.31 28.50
C ILE A 390 3.58 18.32 28.84
N ASN A 391 3.93 17.15 29.38
CA ASN A 391 2.97 16.11 29.78
C ASN A 391 1.99 15.72 28.65
N ALA A 392 2.45 15.80 27.40
CA ALA A 392 1.66 15.50 26.21
C ALA A 392 1.45 13.99 25.98
N VAL A 393 2.16 13.15 26.71
CA VAL A 393 2.13 11.70 26.56
C VAL A 393 1.69 11.09 27.88
N GLU A 394 0.66 10.25 27.85
CA GLU A 394 0.33 9.40 28.99
C GLU A 394 1.13 8.11 28.89
N GLU A 395 2.00 7.88 29.87
CA GLU A 395 2.89 6.73 29.91
C GLU A 395 2.20 5.49 30.45
N ARG A 396 2.29 4.38 29.72
CA ARG A 396 1.68 3.09 30.05
C ARG A 396 2.53 1.95 29.48
N GLY A 397 2.37 0.75 30.03
CA GLY A 397 3.00 -0.47 29.50
C GLY A 397 4.53 -0.47 29.56
N ARG A 398 5.16 -1.28 28.70
CA ARG A 398 6.62 -1.34 28.54
C ARG A 398 7.02 -0.45 27.38
N PHE A 399 7.79 0.59 27.68
CA PHE A 399 8.15 1.58 26.67
C PHE A 399 9.62 2.01 26.74
N ARG A 400 10.09 2.59 25.63
CA ARG A 400 11.35 3.34 25.55
C ARG A 400 11.10 4.67 24.85
N ARG A 401 11.58 5.76 25.45
CA ARG A 401 11.44 7.14 24.92
C ARG A 401 12.82 7.75 24.75
N LEU A 402 13.10 8.33 23.58
CA LEU A 402 14.43 8.83 23.24
C LEU A 402 14.38 10.09 22.37
N GLY A 403 15.16 11.11 22.74
CA GLY A 403 15.42 12.26 21.87
C GLY A 403 14.18 13.13 21.58
N GLU A 404 13.11 12.96 22.34
CA GLU A 404 11.88 13.74 22.22
C GLU A 404 12.06 15.14 22.81
N LYS A 405 11.33 16.13 22.29
CA LYS A 405 11.47 17.52 22.70
C LYS A 405 10.12 18.21 22.85
N VAL A 406 10.08 19.14 23.80
CA VAL A 406 9.00 20.14 23.88
C VAL A 406 9.51 21.42 23.20
N VAL A 407 8.73 21.94 22.26
CA VAL A 407 9.06 23.11 21.42
C VAL A 407 7.94 24.14 21.50
N ALA A 408 8.19 25.40 21.13
CA ALA A 408 7.10 26.37 21.03
C ALA A 408 6.13 26.00 19.88
N PRO A 409 4.81 26.30 19.99
CA PRO A 409 3.85 25.94 18.94
C PRO A 409 4.19 26.45 17.53
N ASN A 410 4.88 27.58 17.42
CA ASN A 410 5.31 28.18 16.15
C ASN A 410 6.57 27.53 15.55
N GLU A 411 7.28 26.68 16.30
CA GLU A 411 8.37 25.86 15.75
C GLU A 411 7.84 24.65 14.97
N ILE A 412 6.59 24.25 15.20
CA ILE A 412 5.91 23.23 14.41
C ILE A 412 5.24 23.93 13.22
N ALA A 413 5.75 23.66 12.01
CA ALA A 413 5.29 24.30 10.79
C ALA A 413 3.79 24.10 10.55
N ASP A 414 3.07 25.16 10.21
CA ASP A 414 1.63 25.15 9.91
C ASP A 414 1.31 24.98 8.41
N ARG A 415 2.30 25.18 7.55
CA ARG A 415 2.17 25.05 6.09
C ARG A 415 1.68 23.65 5.71
N LEU A 416 0.52 23.57 5.05
CA LEU A 416 -0.02 22.31 4.55
C LEU A 416 0.88 21.70 3.45
N PRO A 417 0.94 20.36 3.34
CA PRO A 417 1.64 19.72 2.23
C PRO A 417 0.94 20.04 0.91
N THR A 418 1.72 20.26 -0.14
CA THR A 418 1.21 20.26 -1.51
C THR A 418 1.13 18.81 -1.97
N LEU A 419 -0.08 18.27 -2.06
CA LEU A 419 -0.28 16.94 -2.63
C LEU A 419 -0.03 16.98 -4.16
N PRO A 420 0.52 15.90 -4.75
CA PRO A 420 0.61 15.80 -6.21
C PRO A 420 -0.76 15.96 -6.86
N ALA A 421 -0.82 16.81 -7.88
CA ALA A 421 -2.02 17.02 -8.66
C ALA A 421 -2.33 15.80 -9.54
N THR A 422 -3.58 15.70 -9.98
CA THR A 422 -3.95 14.76 -11.03
C THR A 422 -3.12 15.03 -12.29
N PRO A 423 -2.49 14.00 -12.88
CA PRO A 423 -1.67 14.15 -14.08
C PRO A 423 -2.41 14.93 -15.16
N PRO A 424 -1.85 16.02 -15.70
CA PRO A 424 -2.52 16.77 -16.76
C PRO A 424 -2.61 15.91 -18.03
N ARG A 425 -3.70 16.08 -18.78
CA ARG A 425 -3.80 15.50 -20.12
C ARG A 425 -2.83 16.22 -21.05
N ARG A 426 -1.95 15.48 -21.74
CA ARG A 426 -0.98 16.03 -22.70
C ARG A 426 -1.19 15.38 -24.06
N THR A 427 -1.28 16.21 -25.10
CA THR A 427 -1.31 15.71 -26.48
C THR A 427 0.13 15.48 -26.94
N ARG A 428 0.50 14.21 -27.10
CA ARG A 428 1.83 13.79 -27.57
C ARG A 428 1.73 13.22 -28.98
N ARG A 429 2.87 13.11 -29.67
CA ARG A 429 2.94 12.32 -30.91
C ARG A 429 2.80 10.85 -30.54
N VAL A 430 1.74 10.20 -31.03
CA VAL A 430 1.48 8.76 -30.82
C VAL A 430 1.89 7.97 -32.06
N PHE A 431 2.65 6.90 -31.84
CA PHE A 431 2.95 5.84 -32.79
C PHE A 431 2.09 4.63 -32.43
N GLU A 432 0.96 4.49 -33.13
CA GLU A 432 0.01 3.41 -32.91
C GLU A 432 0.55 2.11 -33.52
N VAL A 433 0.75 1.09 -32.69
CA VAL A 433 1.15 -0.23 -33.14
C VAL A 433 -0.10 -1.07 -33.44
N GLN A 434 -0.08 -1.82 -34.54
CA GLN A 434 -1.18 -2.72 -34.87
C GLN A 434 -1.30 -3.85 -33.82
N PRO A 435 -2.52 -4.22 -33.38
CA PRO A 435 -2.71 -5.38 -32.50
C PRO A 435 -2.04 -6.64 -33.08
N GLY A 436 -1.23 -7.32 -32.27
CA GLY A 436 -0.51 -8.53 -32.70
C GLY A 436 0.72 -8.31 -33.58
N ALA A 437 1.20 -7.06 -33.72
CA ALA A 437 2.43 -6.74 -34.43
C ALA A 437 3.65 -7.53 -33.90
N ASP A 438 4.59 -7.81 -34.79
CA ASP A 438 5.84 -8.49 -34.47
C ASP A 438 6.90 -7.55 -33.86
N ALA A 439 8.01 -8.15 -33.41
CA ALA A 439 9.13 -7.43 -32.81
C ALA A 439 9.74 -6.36 -33.74
N ASP A 440 9.77 -6.59 -35.06
CA ASP A 440 10.36 -5.65 -36.02
C ASP A 440 9.50 -4.39 -36.13
N SER A 441 8.19 -4.55 -36.23
CA SER A 441 7.21 -3.46 -36.31
C SER A 441 7.22 -2.61 -35.03
N ILE A 442 7.26 -3.27 -33.86
CA ILE A 442 7.35 -2.57 -32.56
C ILE A 442 8.68 -1.83 -32.45
N GLN A 443 9.80 -2.47 -32.81
CA GLN A 443 11.10 -1.81 -32.79
C GLN A 443 11.14 -0.59 -33.71
N GLN A 444 10.54 -0.68 -34.91
CA GLN A 444 10.45 0.45 -35.82
C GLN A 444 9.68 1.63 -35.20
N ALA A 445 8.58 1.36 -34.47
CA ALA A 445 7.85 2.39 -33.75
C ALA A 445 8.70 3.02 -32.64
N ILE A 446 9.45 2.21 -31.88
CA ILE A 446 10.41 2.67 -30.86
C ILE A 446 11.49 3.55 -31.49
N ASP A 447 12.10 3.12 -32.60
CA ASP A 447 13.15 3.87 -33.29
C ASP A 447 12.64 5.21 -33.83
N ASN A 448 11.41 5.22 -34.38
CA ASN A 448 10.77 6.44 -34.87
C ASN A 448 10.45 7.40 -33.71
N ALA A 449 9.97 6.89 -32.58
CA ALA A 449 9.73 7.68 -31.38
C ALA A 449 11.04 8.22 -30.81
N ALA A 450 12.10 7.42 -30.73
CA ALA A 450 13.39 7.84 -30.19
C ALA A 450 14.01 9.04 -30.95
N ARG A 451 13.70 9.22 -32.24
CA ARG A 451 14.12 10.41 -33.03
C ARG A 451 13.45 11.71 -32.58
N LEU A 452 12.39 11.64 -31.78
CA LEU A 452 11.68 12.78 -31.21
C LEU A 452 12.03 13.00 -29.73
N ALA A 453 13.23 12.58 -29.30
CA ALA A 453 13.71 12.79 -27.94
C ALA A 453 13.56 14.26 -27.49
N GLY A 454 13.08 14.46 -26.27
CA GLY A 454 12.73 15.76 -25.69
C GLY A 454 11.27 16.18 -25.93
N GLN A 455 10.52 15.42 -26.75
CA GLN A 455 9.09 15.67 -27.01
C GLN A 455 8.17 14.68 -26.28
N ARG A 456 8.73 13.71 -25.55
CA ARG A 456 8.03 12.61 -24.86
C ARG A 456 7.01 11.87 -25.73
N PRO A 457 7.40 11.38 -26.92
CA PRO A 457 6.50 10.66 -27.83
C PRO A 457 5.97 9.37 -27.19
N VAL A 458 4.81 8.91 -27.64
CA VAL A 458 4.15 7.69 -27.14
C VAL A 458 4.23 6.61 -28.20
N VAL A 459 4.72 5.42 -27.83
CA VAL A 459 4.49 4.18 -28.57
C VAL A 459 3.33 3.47 -27.87
N HIS A 460 2.19 3.39 -28.54
CA HIS A 460 0.98 2.79 -27.98
C HIS A 460 0.81 1.37 -28.48
N LEU A 461 0.63 0.44 -27.55
CA LEU A 461 0.42 -0.99 -27.76
C LEU A 461 -1.00 -1.34 -27.30
N PRO A 462 -2.01 -1.32 -28.19
CA PRO A 462 -3.37 -1.70 -27.84
C PRO A 462 -3.49 -3.06 -27.15
N MET A 463 -4.64 -3.34 -26.56
CA MET A 463 -4.99 -4.69 -26.11
C MET A 463 -4.66 -5.74 -27.20
N GLY A 464 -3.88 -6.75 -26.84
CA GLY A 464 -3.37 -7.73 -27.78
C GLY A 464 -2.17 -8.52 -27.26
N ARG A 465 -1.83 -9.59 -28.00
CA ARG A 465 -0.67 -10.44 -27.74
C ARG A 465 0.38 -10.23 -28.82
N TYR A 466 1.58 -9.83 -28.43
CA TYR A 466 2.64 -9.41 -29.34
C TYR A 466 3.81 -10.40 -29.28
N PRO A 467 4.10 -11.16 -30.36
CA PRO A 467 5.23 -12.08 -30.39
C PRO A 467 6.55 -11.33 -30.52
N ILE A 468 7.42 -11.46 -29.52
CA ILE A 468 8.71 -10.78 -29.45
C ILE A 468 9.84 -11.78 -29.70
N SER A 469 10.31 -11.86 -30.94
CA SER A 469 11.34 -12.81 -31.38
C SER A 469 12.79 -12.31 -31.18
N LYS A 470 12.95 -11.00 -30.92
CA LYS A 470 14.24 -10.34 -30.67
C LYS A 470 14.06 -9.22 -29.64
N THR A 471 15.15 -8.84 -28.98
CA THR A 471 15.15 -7.76 -27.97
C THR A 471 14.62 -6.46 -28.56
N LEU A 472 13.62 -5.88 -27.89
CA LEU A 472 13.20 -4.50 -28.11
C LEU A 472 14.17 -3.56 -27.36
N HIS A 473 14.76 -2.61 -28.07
CA HIS A 473 15.78 -1.72 -27.52
C HIS A 473 15.32 -0.26 -27.54
N VAL A 474 15.18 0.32 -26.35
CA VAL A 474 15.02 1.76 -26.14
C VAL A 474 16.43 2.38 -25.98
N PRO A 475 16.87 3.25 -26.89
CA PRO A 475 18.21 3.83 -26.82
C PRO A 475 18.37 4.82 -25.67
N SER A 476 19.62 5.07 -25.28
CA SER A 476 19.95 6.12 -24.31
C SER A 476 19.64 7.52 -24.81
N GLY A 477 19.39 8.45 -23.90
CA GLY A 477 18.97 9.82 -24.19
C GLY A 477 17.51 9.93 -24.63
N CYS A 478 16.70 8.88 -24.43
CA CYS A 478 15.32 8.84 -24.85
C CYS A 478 14.35 9.11 -23.68
N ASP A 479 13.27 9.84 -23.95
CA ASP A 479 12.15 10.20 -23.07
C ASP A 479 10.80 9.63 -23.57
N LEU A 480 10.84 8.62 -24.44
CA LEU A 480 9.62 8.00 -24.98
C LEU A 480 8.79 7.33 -23.89
N GLN A 481 7.50 7.17 -24.16
CA GLN A 481 6.56 6.46 -23.32
C GLN A 481 6.08 5.21 -24.07
N LEU A 482 6.35 4.03 -23.53
CA LEU A 482 5.79 2.77 -24.02
C LEU A 482 4.55 2.44 -23.18
N VAL A 483 3.38 2.55 -23.80
CA VAL A 483 2.09 2.52 -23.11
C VAL A 483 1.22 1.40 -23.69
N GLY A 484 0.74 0.50 -22.83
CA GLY A 484 -0.30 -0.47 -23.16
C GLY A 484 -1.69 -0.04 -22.67
N ASP A 485 -2.69 -0.84 -22.99
CA ASP A 485 -4.06 -0.64 -22.52
C ASP A 485 -4.30 -1.27 -21.13
N SER A 486 -3.54 -2.30 -20.77
CA SER A 486 -3.63 -2.97 -19.47
C SER A 486 -2.50 -3.98 -19.25
N ALA A 487 -2.07 -4.11 -17.99
CA ALA A 487 -1.09 -5.12 -17.57
C ALA A 487 -1.70 -6.49 -17.20
N GLY A 488 -3.02 -6.65 -17.30
CA GLY A 488 -3.65 -7.97 -17.16
C GLY A 488 -3.30 -8.91 -18.32
N GLU A 489 -3.43 -10.21 -18.11
CA GLU A 489 -3.13 -11.22 -19.15
C GLU A 489 -4.02 -11.11 -20.41
N THR A 490 -5.19 -10.50 -20.24
CA THR A 490 -6.18 -10.18 -21.29
C THR A 490 -5.94 -8.81 -21.93
N GLY A 491 -5.00 -8.01 -21.43
CA GLY A 491 -4.69 -6.66 -21.88
C GLY A 491 -3.63 -6.62 -22.97
N THR A 492 -2.60 -5.80 -22.76
CA THR A 492 -1.41 -5.69 -23.62
C THR A 492 -0.33 -6.64 -23.11
N ARG A 493 -0.01 -7.67 -23.89
CA ARG A 493 0.94 -8.73 -23.49
C ARG A 493 2.06 -8.92 -24.52
N LEU A 494 3.30 -8.74 -24.09
CA LEU A 494 4.51 -9.05 -24.86
C LEU A 494 4.94 -10.49 -24.56
N ASP A 495 4.82 -11.39 -25.54
CA ASP A 495 5.16 -12.81 -25.42
C ASP A 495 6.51 -13.08 -26.08
N TRP A 496 7.51 -13.47 -25.31
CA TRP A 496 8.84 -13.79 -25.84
C TRP A 496 8.83 -15.08 -26.66
N THR A 497 9.39 -15.01 -27.86
CA THR A 497 9.54 -16.15 -28.80
C THR A 497 10.98 -16.33 -29.29
N GLY A 498 11.92 -15.53 -28.76
CA GLY A 498 13.34 -15.62 -29.08
C GLY A 498 14.12 -16.64 -28.23
N PRO A 499 15.47 -16.59 -28.23
CA PRO A 499 16.33 -17.48 -27.46
C PRO A 499 16.08 -17.44 -25.94
N ALA A 500 16.33 -18.56 -25.25
CA ALA A 500 16.06 -18.71 -23.82
C ALA A 500 16.88 -17.78 -22.92
N ASP A 501 18.06 -17.34 -23.35
CA ASP A 501 18.94 -16.40 -22.64
C ASP A 501 18.73 -14.93 -23.08
N GLY A 502 17.70 -14.67 -23.88
CA GLY A 502 17.40 -13.35 -24.41
C GLY A 502 16.86 -12.34 -23.39
N VAL A 503 16.53 -11.16 -23.89
CA VAL A 503 15.90 -10.08 -23.13
C VAL A 503 14.72 -9.55 -23.95
N VAL A 504 13.52 -9.44 -23.36
CA VAL A 504 12.36 -8.89 -24.08
C VAL A 504 12.52 -7.39 -24.34
N LEU A 505 12.75 -6.62 -23.27
CA LEU A 505 12.90 -5.17 -23.33
C LEU A 505 14.22 -4.72 -22.68
N ARG A 506 15.01 -3.93 -23.41
CA ARG A 506 16.26 -3.33 -22.94
C ARG A 506 16.18 -1.82 -23.04
N ILE A 507 16.50 -1.13 -21.95
CA ILE A 507 16.59 0.34 -21.88
C ILE A 507 18.04 0.73 -21.64
N GLY A 508 18.63 1.50 -22.55
CA GLY A 508 19.96 2.06 -22.37
C GLY A 508 19.94 3.34 -21.54
N GLY A 509 20.70 3.41 -20.45
CA GLY A 509 20.88 4.60 -19.62
C GLY A 509 22.00 5.53 -20.09
N PRO A 510 21.93 6.84 -19.80
CA PRO A 510 20.83 7.53 -19.14
C PRO A 510 19.57 7.56 -20.02
N SER A 511 18.39 7.49 -19.42
CA SER A 511 17.09 7.53 -20.10
C SER A 511 16.02 8.09 -19.18
N HIS A 512 15.02 8.76 -19.77
CA HIS A 512 13.80 9.25 -19.13
C HIS A 512 12.57 8.47 -19.63
N ALA A 513 12.77 7.23 -20.09
CA ALA A 513 11.69 6.43 -20.65
C ALA A 513 10.63 6.08 -19.60
N THR A 514 9.37 6.05 -20.04
CA THR A 514 8.23 5.61 -19.21
C THR A 514 7.65 4.30 -19.73
N LEU A 515 7.41 3.34 -18.84
CA LEU A 515 6.69 2.10 -19.14
C LEU A 515 5.34 2.11 -18.40
N ARG A 516 4.23 1.80 -19.09
CA ARG A 516 2.89 1.89 -18.48
C ARG A 516 1.91 0.84 -18.99
N ASP A 517 1.21 0.17 -18.06
CA ASP A 517 0.01 -0.65 -18.31
C ASP A 517 0.21 -1.79 -19.35
N PHE A 518 1.22 -2.63 -19.19
CA PHE A 518 1.40 -3.85 -20.00
C PHE A 518 2.09 -5.00 -19.24
N TYR A 519 1.97 -6.22 -19.77
CA TYR A 519 2.59 -7.44 -19.25
C TYR A 519 3.73 -7.91 -20.15
N ILE A 520 4.92 -8.14 -19.58
CA ILE A 520 6.04 -8.82 -20.22
C ILE A 520 6.08 -10.29 -19.77
N HIS A 521 5.75 -11.21 -20.69
CA HIS A 521 5.83 -12.65 -20.47
C HIS A 521 7.07 -13.21 -21.19
N ALA A 522 8.18 -13.35 -20.46
CA ALA A 522 9.49 -13.66 -21.03
C ALA A 522 9.83 -15.16 -21.12
N GLY A 523 9.02 -16.06 -20.54
CA GLY A 523 9.34 -17.49 -20.49
C GLY A 523 10.66 -17.76 -19.75
N GLN A 524 11.68 -18.31 -20.42
CA GLN A 524 13.01 -18.49 -19.84
C GLN A 524 13.91 -17.25 -20.01
N ALA A 525 13.53 -16.29 -20.85
CA ALA A 525 14.31 -15.07 -21.05
C ALA A 525 14.14 -14.09 -19.88
N ARG A 526 14.86 -12.97 -19.96
CA ARG A 526 14.74 -11.84 -19.04
C ARG A 526 13.68 -10.88 -19.55
N ALA A 527 12.82 -10.38 -18.68
CA ALA A 527 11.73 -9.49 -19.07
C ALA A 527 12.23 -8.07 -19.36
N LEU A 528 12.97 -7.48 -18.42
CA LEU A 528 13.43 -6.09 -18.52
C LEU A 528 14.87 -5.95 -18.02
N VAL A 529 15.70 -5.28 -18.81
CA VAL A 529 17.04 -4.84 -18.39
C VAL A 529 17.18 -3.35 -18.60
N VAL A 530 17.52 -2.63 -17.53
CA VAL A 530 17.94 -1.22 -17.59
C VAL A 530 19.43 -1.15 -17.36
N GLU A 531 20.16 -0.67 -18.34
CA GLU A 531 21.63 -0.67 -18.33
C GLU A 531 22.17 0.72 -18.11
N ARG A 532 23.40 0.83 -17.57
CA ARG A 532 24.06 2.12 -17.38
C ARG A 532 23.14 3.10 -16.64
N CYS A 533 22.42 2.64 -15.63
CA CYS A 533 21.45 3.47 -14.89
C CYS A 533 22.01 4.07 -13.59
N ASP A 534 23.32 3.99 -13.36
CA ASP A 534 23.96 4.54 -12.15
C ASP A 534 24.71 5.84 -12.49
N GLN A 535 23.99 6.96 -12.45
CA GLN A 535 24.56 8.31 -12.53
C GLN A 535 24.31 9.06 -11.23
N PRO A 536 25.20 9.98 -10.81
CA PRO A 536 24.92 10.91 -9.72
C PRO A 536 23.60 11.65 -9.93
N GLY A 537 22.68 11.52 -8.98
CA GLY A 537 21.35 12.11 -9.04
C GLY A 537 20.34 11.30 -9.86
N GLY A 538 20.72 10.12 -10.36
CA GLY A 538 19.84 9.21 -11.08
C GLY A 538 18.67 8.73 -10.23
N ARG A 539 17.55 8.45 -10.90
CA ARG A 539 16.30 8.02 -10.29
C ARG A 539 15.63 6.92 -11.11
N VAL A 540 15.07 5.95 -10.40
CA VAL A 540 14.15 4.95 -10.96
C VAL A 540 12.93 4.86 -10.05
N LEU A 541 11.76 5.25 -10.56
CA LEU A 541 10.48 5.01 -9.92
C LEU A 541 9.84 3.78 -10.56
N ALA A 542 9.49 2.79 -9.74
CA ALA A 542 8.62 1.71 -10.18
C ALA A 542 7.40 1.60 -9.24
N ASP A 543 6.25 1.99 -9.77
CA ASP A 543 4.97 2.00 -9.08
C ASP A 543 4.07 0.89 -9.60
N GLN A 544 3.61 0.02 -8.70
CA GLN A 544 2.88 -1.20 -9.02
C GLN A 544 3.62 -2.10 -10.03
N LEU A 545 4.95 -2.15 -9.97
CA LEU A 545 5.72 -3.18 -10.68
C LEU A 545 5.44 -4.54 -10.03
N ASN A 546 4.99 -5.52 -10.82
CA ASN A 546 4.79 -6.89 -10.37
C ASN A 546 5.82 -7.81 -11.03
N VAL A 547 6.72 -8.40 -10.26
CA VAL A 547 7.80 -9.24 -10.79
C VAL A 547 7.76 -10.63 -10.20
N ASN A 548 7.59 -11.64 -11.05
CA ASN A 548 7.58 -13.04 -10.66
C ASN A 548 8.82 -13.74 -11.18
N GLY A 549 9.60 -14.29 -10.26
CA GLY A 549 10.83 -15.03 -10.51
C GLY A 549 10.60 -16.35 -11.29
N PRO A 550 11.68 -16.97 -11.77
CA PRO A 550 11.61 -18.20 -12.56
C PRO A 550 10.95 -19.37 -11.82
N THR A 551 10.57 -20.38 -12.62
CA THR A 551 10.04 -21.65 -12.13
C THR A 551 10.92 -22.31 -11.06
N PRO A 552 10.34 -23.11 -10.15
CA PRO A 552 11.08 -23.79 -9.08
C PRO A 552 12.31 -24.56 -9.58
N GLY A 553 13.47 -24.40 -8.93
CA GLY A 553 14.72 -25.13 -9.22
C GLY A 553 15.95 -24.26 -9.52
N THR A 554 15.78 -22.98 -9.85
CA THR A 554 16.88 -22.04 -10.12
C THR A 554 17.21 -21.20 -8.87
N THR A 555 17.98 -21.77 -7.94
CA THR A 555 18.23 -21.14 -6.63
C THR A 555 19.05 -19.85 -6.64
N ASN A 556 19.72 -19.53 -7.76
CA ASN A 556 20.56 -18.33 -7.92
C ASN A 556 19.89 -17.18 -8.69
N ALA A 557 18.63 -17.36 -9.09
CA ALA A 557 17.91 -16.32 -9.82
C ALA A 557 17.24 -15.30 -8.89
N ALA A 558 16.96 -14.11 -9.40
CA ALA A 558 16.17 -13.08 -8.73
C ALA A 558 14.95 -12.67 -9.58
N ALA A 559 13.84 -12.33 -8.95
CA ALA A 559 12.75 -11.66 -9.64
C ALA A 559 13.19 -10.24 -10.02
N LEU A 560 13.59 -9.43 -9.04
CA LEU A 560 14.15 -8.10 -9.23
C LEU A 560 15.59 -8.06 -8.69
N ARG A 561 16.53 -7.65 -9.55
CA ARG A 561 17.93 -7.42 -9.18
C ARG A 561 18.34 -5.96 -9.39
N LEU A 562 19.03 -5.39 -8.41
CA LEU A 562 19.66 -4.08 -8.50
C LEU A 562 21.17 -4.26 -8.33
N THR A 563 21.94 -3.96 -9.38
CA THR A 563 23.37 -4.27 -9.45
C THR A 563 24.21 -3.00 -9.58
N GLY A 564 24.85 -2.63 -8.47
CA GLY A 564 25.87 -1.58 -8.41
C GLY A 564 25.33 -0.17 -8.57
N LEU A 565 24.10 0.08 -8.12
CA LEU A 565 23.51 1.42 -8.11
C LEU A 565 23.94 2.13 -6.82
N ASP A 566 25.09 2.78 -6.83
CA ASP A 566 25.66 3.49 -5.67
C ASP A 566 25.32 4.99 -5.68
N HIS A 567 24.84 5.51 -6.82
CA HIS A 567 24.59 6.93 -7.09
C HIS A 567 23.15 7.23 -7.55
N THR A 568 22.35 6.19 -7.78
CA THR A 568 20.96 6.27 -8.26
C THR A 568 19.95 5.84 -7.20
N ASP A 569 18.96 6.69 -6.95
CA ASP A 569 17.83 6.40 -6.07
C ASP A 569 16.83 5.49 -6.79
N VAL A 570 16.37 4.44 -6.11
CA VAL A 570 15.31 3.56 -6.59
C VAL A 570 14.17 3.53 -5.60
N LEU A 571 13.01 3.99 -6.06
CA LEU A 571 11.76 4.00 -5.31
C LEU A 571 10.82 2.96 -5.91
N LEU A 572 10.59 1.88 -5.18
CA LEU A 572 9.64 0.82 -5.51
C LEU A 572 8.38 1.06 -4.67
N ARG A 573 7.28 1.47 -5.30
CA ARG A 573 6.00 1.70 -4.62
C ARG A 573 5.00 0.62 -4.99
N CYS A 574 4.30 0.08 -3.99
CA CYS A 574 3.29 -0.98 -4.21
C CYS A 574 3.87 -2.17 -4.99
N LEU A 575 5.14 -2.54 -4.71
CA LEU A 575 5.86 -3.59 -5.40
C LEU A 575 5.19 -4.95 -5.15
N GLN A 576 5.01 -5.73 -6.20
CA GLN A 576 4.32 -7.01 -6.12
C GLN A 576 5.10 -8.16 -6.73
N GLY A 577 4.68 -9.39 -6.43
CA GLY A 577 5.13 -10.60 -7.10
C GLY A 577 5.82 -11.60 -6.17
N SER A 578 6.70 -12.42 -6.72
CA SER A 578 7.18 -13.62 -6.04
C SER A 578 8.61 -13.91 -6.46
N GLY A 579 9.44 -14.44 -5.55
CA GLY A 579 10.75 -14.98 -5.92
C GLY A 579 10.64 -16.37 -6.54
N ASN A 580 9.53 -17.07 -6.30
CA ASN A 580 9.33 -18.49 -6.60
C ASN A 580 10.52 -19.32 -6.09
N GLY A 581 11.21 -20.05 -6.98
CA GLY A 581 12.40 -20.83 -6.63
C GLY A 581 13.65 -20.00 -6.32
N GLY A 582 13.62 -18.70 -6.61
CA GLY A 582 14.74 -17.77 -6.43
C GLY A 582 14.47 -16.70 -5.36
N ARG A 583 15.26 -15.63 -5.42
CA ARG A 583 15.12 -14.45 -4.59
C ARG A 583 14.01 -13.55 -5.13
N TRP A 584 13.27 -12.85 -4.27
CA TRP A 584 12.35 -11.83 -4.77
C TRP A 584 13.11 -10.55 -5.11
N VAL A 585 13.73 -9.89 -4.14
CA VAL A 585 14.55 -8.69 -4.37
C VAL A 585 15.99 -8.93 -3.95
N GLU A 586 16.92 -8.70 -4.87
CA GLU A 586 18.37 -8.78 -4.64
C GLU A 586 19.03 -7.41 -4.89
N VAL A 587 19.71 -6.88 -3.88
CA VAL A 587 20.47 -5.63 -3.97
C VAL A 587 21.95 -5.92 -3.78
N LEU A 588 22.72 -5.66 -4.82
CA LEU A 588 24.15 -5.86 -4.85
C LEU A 588 24.85 -4.51 -4.91
N GLY A 589 25.60 -4.14 -3.86
CA GLY A 589 26.40 -2.92 -3.87
C GLY A 589 27.45 -2.92 -4.98
N GLY A 590 27.83 -1.73 -5.42
CA GLY A 590 28.88 -1.49 -6.40
C GLY A 590 30.21 -1.09 -5.73
N PRO A 591 31.18 -0.65 -6.54
CA PRO A 591 32.49 -0.17 -6.07
C PRO A 591 32.46 0.93 -5.01
N ASP A 592 31.41 1.76 -4.97
CA ASP A 592 31.33 2.94 -4.10
C ASP A 592 30.32 2.74 -2.95
N ALA A 593 29.84 1.51 -2.74
CA ALA A 593 28.75 1.19 -1.81
C ALA A 593 28.96 1.67 -0.36
N GLU A 594 30.22 1.71 0.11
CA GLU A 594 30.54 2.19 1.47
C GLU A 594 30.30 3.70 1.64
N GLN A 595 30.42 4.48 0.56
CA GLN A 595 30.24 5.93 0.53
C GLN A 595 28.89 6.35 -0.06
N ALA A 596 28.15 5.40 -0.63
CA ALA A 596 26.88 5.62 -1.28
C ALA A 596 25.90 6.34 -0.36
N THR A 597 25.24 7.38 -0.89
CA THR A 597 24.18 8.11 -0.17
C THR A 597 22.82 7.98 -0.86
N ASN A 598 22.78 7.20 -1.93
CA ASN A 598 21.56 6.86 -2.62
C ASN A 598 20.64 6.01 -1.75
N GLN A 599 19.39 5.93 -2.17
CA GLN A 599 18.34 5.20 -1.52
C GLN A 599 17.76 4.16 -2.45
N ILE A 600 17.80 2.89 -2.03
CA ILE A 600 16.97 1.83 -2.62
C ILE A 600 15.93 1.45 -1.59
N SER A 601 14.66 1.63 -1.94
CA SER A 601 13.56 1.50 -0.99
C SER A 601 12.32 0.89 -1.62
N ILE A 602 11.66 0.03 -0.84
CA ILE A 602 10.33 -0.49 -1.11
C ILE A 602 9.36 0.14 -0.11
N PHE A 603 8.36 0.85 -0.61
CA PHE A 603 7.24 1.36 0.17
C PHE A 603 5.96 0.73 -0.32
N THR A 604 5.30 0.03 0.59
CA THR A 604 4.11 -0.79 0.34
C THR A 604 4.29 -1.87 -0.72
N GLY A 605 3.56 -2.96 -0.60
CA GLY A 605 3.66 -4.05 -1.56
C GLY A 605 3.15 -5.36 -1.01
N ALA A 606 3.11 -6.37 -1.87
CA ALA A 606 2.68 -7.70 -1.51
C ALA A 606 3.55 -8.75 -2.18
N THR A 607 3.77 -9.88 -1.51
CA THR A 607 4.68 -10.89 -2.03
C THR A 607 4.31 -12.32 -1.65
N GLY A 608 4.61 -13.24 -2.57
CA GLY A 608 4.47 -14.68 -2.39
C GLY A 608 5.79 -15.37 -2.05
N SER A 609 5.84 -16.68 -2.32
CA SER A 609 6.98 -17.54 -2.02
C SER A 609 8.29 -17.04 -2.61
N ALA A 610 9.36 -17.11 -1.81
CA ALA A 610 10.72 -16.90 -2.29
C ALA A 610 11.70 -17.76 -1.49
N ALA A 611 12.79 -18.17 -2.12
CA ALA A 611 13.94 -18.79 -1.44
C ALA A 611 14.72 -17.76 -0.60
N GLY A 612 14.60 -16.48 -0.94
CA GLY A 612 15.06 -15.34 -0.14
C GLY A 612 14.22 -14.11 -0.46
N GLN A 613 13.57 -13.53 0.55
CA GLN A 613 12.64 -12.43 0.34
C GLN A 613 13.36 -11.15 -0.08
N TYR A 614 14.38 -10.81 0.69
CA TYR A 614 15.25 -9.66 0.48
C TYR A 614 16.67 -10.13 0.70
N ASP A 615 17.51 -10.03 -0.33
CA ASP A 615 18.93 -10.35 -0.26
C ASP A 615 19.76 -9.09 -0.50
N VAL A 616 20.68 -8.82 0.41
CA VAL A 616 21.55 -7.64 0.37
C VAL A 616 22.99 -8.11 0.50
N ARG A 617 23.81 -7.78 -0.51
CA ARG A 617 25.19 -8.27 -0.62
C ARG A 617 26.14 -7.19 -1.13
N ARG A 618 27.45 -7.43 -0.98
CA ARG A 618 28.52 -6.54 -1.46
C ARG A 618 28.35 -5.08 -1.01
N GLY A 619 27.89 -4.85 0.22
CA GLY A 619 27.66 -3.50 0.73
C GLY A 619 26.34 -2.87 0.28
N GLY A 620 25.45 -3.62 -0.38
CA GLY A 620 24.13 -3.15 -0.80
C GLY A 620 23.30 -2.59 0.36
N ARG A 621 22.28 -1.80 0.03
CA ARG A 621 21.45 -1.11 1.02
C ARG A 621 19.99 -1.18 0.60
N LEU A 622 19.11 -1.60 1.49
CA LEU A 622 17.67 -1.71 1.22
C LEU A 622 16.84 -1.29 2.43
N VAL A 623 15.86 -0.44 2.19
CA VAL A 623 14.79 -0.13 3.15
C VAL A 623 13.48 -0.72 2.64
N VAL A 624 12.71 -1.41 3.48
CA VAL A 624 11.41 -1.99 3.14
C VAL A 624 10.39 -1.55 4.18
N ARG A 625 9.25 -1.02 3.73
CA ARG A 625 8.20 -0.52 4.63
C ARG A 625 6.82 -0.95 4.16
N GLY A 626 6.01 -1.57 5.01
CA GLY A 626 4.60 -1.81 4.72
C GLY A 626 4.32 -2.92 3.69
N VAL A 627 5.17 -3.96 3.63
CA VAL A 627 4.98 -5.07 2.66
C VAL A 627 4.29 -6.25 3.35
N TYR A 628 3.42 -6.93 2.63
CA TYR A 628 2.73 -8.11 3.15
C TYR A 628 3.17 -9.37 2.41
N HIS A 629 3.65 -10.36 3.17
CA HIS A 629 4.01 -11.67 2.63
C HIS A 629 2.93 -12.70 2.99
N GLU A 630 2.21 -13.19 1.98
CA GLU A 630 1.01 -14.03 2.14
C GLU A 630 1.37 -15.44 2.63
N ARG A 631 2.35 -16.12 2.01
CA ARG A 631 2.80 -17.46 2.43
C ARG A 631 4.05 -17.94 1.68
N SER A 632 4.92 -18.66 2.39
CA SER A 632 5.95 -19.53 1.79
C SER A 632 6.06 -20.82 2.60
N ASN A 633 5.67 -21.94 2.01
CA ASN A 633 5.77 -23.29 2.60
C ASN A 633 7.02 -24.05 2.14
N ASP A 634 7.54 -23.72 0.95
CA ASP A 634 8.70 -24.39 0.36
C ASP A 634 10.04 -23.85 0.90
N SER A 635 10.04 -22.68 1.55
CA SER A 635 11.22 -22.12 2.21
C SER A 635 10.99 -21.94 3.71
N LEU A 636 11.90 -22.50 4.52
CA LEU A 636 11.88 -22.37 5.98
C LEU A 636 12.58 -21.10 6.49
N SER A 637 13.39 -20.47 5.63
CA SER A 637 14.17 -19.28 5.94
C SER A 637 13.82 -18.18 4.95
N GLY A 638 13.09 -17.17 5.43
CA GLY A 638 12.65 -16.03 4.64
C GLY A 638 13.73 -14.99 4.40
N LEU A 639 14.54 -14.74 5.43
CA LEU A 639 15.63 -13.78 5.39
C LEU A 639 16.95 -14.50 5.64
N ARG A 640 17.89 -14.36 4.72
CA ARG A 640 19.24 -14.93 4.81
C ARG A 640 20.25 -13.83 4.58
N LEU A 641 21.03 -13.51 5.61
CA LEU A 641 22.06 -12.48 5.58
C LEU A 641 23.41 -13.16 5.76
N ALA A 642 24.18 -13.31 4.67
CA ALA A 642 25.42 -14.09 4.66
C ALA A 642 26.64 -13.36 4.08
N ASP A 643 26.51 -12.05 3.81
CA ASP A 643 27.58 -11.25 3.22
C ASP A 643 27.72 -9.89 3.94
N ALA A 644 27.50 -8.77 3.26
CA ALA A 644 27.65 -7.44 3.84
C ALA A 644 26.64 -6.45 3.26
N GLY A 645 26.16 -5.53 4.09
CA GLY A 645 25.26 -4.45 3.67
C GLY A 645 24.39 -3.87 4.78
N THR A 646 23.34 -3.14 4.38
CA THR A 646 22.31 -2.60 5.28
C THR A 646 20.92 -3.05 4.82
N LEU A 647 20.18 -3.72 5.70
CA LEU A 647 18.79 -4.09 5.46
C LEU A 647 17.93 -3.57 6.61
N SER A 648 16.93 -2.75 6.31
CA SER A 648 16.03 -2.21 7.32
C SER A 648 14.59 -2.40 6.88
N ILE A 649 13.83 -3.17 7.65
CA ILE A 649 12.46 -3.56 7.30
C ILE A 649 11.54 -3.11 8.42
N ASP A 650 10.43 -2.43 8.08
CA ASP A 650 9.35 -2.17 9.01
C ASP A 650 7.95 -2.48 8.48
N ALA A 651 6.99 -2.57 9.41
CA ALA A 651 5.57 -2.76 9.15
C ALA A 651 5.27 -3.86 8.12
N THR A 652 5.96 -5.00 8.23
CA THR A 652 5.83 -6.12 7.29
C THR A 652 5.22 -7.34 7.97
N ARG A 653 4.31 -8.04 7.29
CA ARG A 653 3.88 -9.39 7.72
C ARG A 653 4.74 -10.43 7.03
N PHE A 654 5.30 -11.37 7.79
CA PHE A 654 5.98 -12.56 7.28
C PHE A 654 5.23 -13.82 7.68
N SER A 655 4.95 -14.69 6.71
CA SER A 655 4.12 -15.89 6.86
C SER A 655 4.86 -17.12 6.33
N TYR A 656 5.64 -17.80 7.17
CA TYR A 656 6.52 -18.91 6.74
C TYR A 656 6.16 -20.23 7.39
N ALA A 657 6.33 -21.33 6.66
CA ALA A 657 6.46 -22.63 7.30
C ALA A 657 7.74 -22.63 8.14
N THR A 658 7.61 -22.88 9.44
CA THR A 658 8.74 -22.84 10.38
C THR A 658 9.22 -24.24 10.74
N SER A 659 10.47 -24.35 11.19
CA SER A 659 11.05 -25.63 11.59
C SER A 659 11.97 -25.46 12.79
N PRO A 660 12.05 -26.43 13.70
CA PRO A 660 13.10 -26.44 14.73
C PRO A 660 14.51 -26.43 14.11
N ALA A 661 14.69 -27.10 12.97
CA ALA A 661 15.98 -27.32 12.31
C ALA A 661 16.49 -26.13 11.49
N ALA A 662 15.62 -25.19 11.10
CA ALA A 662 15.98 -24.05 10.27
C ALA A 662 15.35 -22.76 10.80
N PRO A 663 16.13 -21.67 10.98
CA PRO A 663 15.60 -20.40 11.43
C PRO A 663 14.83 -19.69 10.31
N THR A 664 13.84 -18.88 10.68
CA THR A 664 13.13 -18.00 9.73
C THR A 664 14.02 -16.86 9.27
N VAL A 665 14.88 -16.38 10.17
CA VAL A 665 15.86 -15.33 9.91
C VAL A 665 17.24 -15.86 10.26
N ALA A 666 18.06 -16.11 9.22
CA ALA A 666 19.42 -16.59 9.35
C ALA A 666 20.41 -15.43 9.12
N VAL A 667 21.33 -15.25 10.05
CA VAL A 667 22.44 -14.29 9.94
C VAL A 667 23.75 -15.04 10.12
N ASP A 668 24.49 -15.24 9.04
CA ASP A 668 25.69 -16.09 9.02
C ASP A 668 26.92 -15.27 8.64
N SER A 669 27.76 -14.90 9.62
CA SER A 669 28.96 -14.04 9.40
C SER A 669 28.68 -12.73 8.64
N PHE A 670 27.47 -12.18 8.81
CA PHE A 670 27.05 -10.95 8.14
C PHE A 670 27.83 -9.73 8.65
N ARG A 671 28.19 -8.83 7.75
CA ARG A 671 28.93 -7.60 8.07
C ARG A 671 28.06 -6.38 7.75
N GLY A 672 27.56 -5.71 8.78
CA GLY A 672 26.73 -4.51 8.60
C GLY A 672 25.54 -4.44 9.54
N LEU A 673 24.46 -3.82 9.06
CA LEU A 673 23.30 -3.44 9.87
C LEU A 673 22.04 -4.14 9.37
N PHE A 674 21.35 -4.84 10.26
CA PHE A 674 20.05 -5.43 9.98
C PHE A 674 19.03 -5.05 11.04
N THR A 675 17.92 -4.42 10.61
CA THR A 675 16.79 -4.05 11.48
C THR A 675 15.52 -4.71 10.95
N LEU A 676 14.80 -5.41 11.81
CA LEU A 676 13.43 -5.84 11.57
C LEU A 676 12.55 -5.19 12.64
N ALA A 677 11.62 -4.30 12.25
CA ALA A 677 10.82 -3.54 13.20
C ALA A 677 9.32 -3.56 12.92
N THR A 678 8.45 -3.58 13.93
CA THR A 678 6.98 -3.52 13.72
C THR A 678 6.44 -4.56 12.75
N CYS A 679 7.05 -5.73 12.69
CA CYS A 679 6.62 -6.83 11.83
C CYS A 679 5.75 -7.84 12.59
N ILE A 680 4.84 -8.51 11.88
CA ILE A 680 4.26 -9.78 12.33
C ILE A 680 5.11 -10.93 11.78
N LEU A 681 5.56 -11.81 12.66
CA LEU A 681 6.26 -13.04 12.32
C LEU A 681 5.34 -14.22 12.59
N MET A 682 4.74 -14.75 11.53
CA MET A 682 3.67 -15.73 11.61
C MET A 682 4.10 -17.11 11.08
N PRO A 683 4.10 -18.16 11.92
CA PRO A 683 4.22 -19.51 11.42
C PRO A 683 2.93 -19.91 10.69
N VAL A 684 3.08 -20.57 9.54
CA VAL A 684 1.97 -21.16 8.79
C VAL A 684 2.20 -22.65 8.66
N GLU A 685 1.14 -23.45 8.87
CA GLU A 685 1.16 -24.92 8.80
C GLU A 685 2.02 -25.64 9.86
N THR A 686 2.70 -24.88 10.71
CA THR A 686 3.62 -25.39 11.73
C THR A 686 3.39 -24.66 13.05
N LYS A 687 3.70 -25.32 14.17
CA LYS A 687 3.52 -24.74 15.52
C LYS A 687 4.76 -24.03 16.06
N THR A 688 5.91 -24.30 15.45
CA THR A 688 7.19 -23.72 15.90
C THR A 688 7.17 -22.21 15.65
N SER A 689 7.62 -21.39 16.59
CA SER A 689 7.69 -19.95 16.36
C SER A 689 8.75 -19.58 15.31
N CYS A 690 8.55 -18.45 14.64
CA CYS A 690 9.62 -17.84 13.86
C CYS A 690 10.82 -17.52 14.77
N ARG A 691 12.04 -17.73 14.25
CA ARG A 691 13.28 -17.57 15.01
C ARG A 691 14.34 -16.79 14.24
N PHE A 692 15.03 -15.91 14.95
CA PHE A 692 16.32 -15.33 14.58
C PHE A 692 17.44 -16.22 15.06
N GLU A 693 18.39 -16.52 14.18
CA GLU A 693 19.59 -17.24 14.54
C GLU A 693 20.81 -16.60 13.88
N LEU A 694 21.74 -16.17 14.72
CA LEU A 694 22.97 -15.49 14.34
C LEU A 694 24.14 -16.44 14.59
N ARG A 695 24.97 -16.68 13.59
CA ARG A 695 26.06 -17.67 13.60
C ARG A 695 27.32 -17.10 12.95
N GLY A 696 28.44 -17.84 13.09
CA GLY A 696 29.71 -17.47 12.49
C GLY A 696 30.39 -16.33 13.22
N ASP A 697 31.09 -15.46 12.51
CA ASP A 697 31.78 -14.29 13.09
C ASP A 697 30.81 -13.12 13.25
N GLY A 698 30.51 -12.74 14.49
CA GLY A 698 29.60 -11.63 14.81
C GLY A 698 30.29 -10.28 14.95
N THR A 699 31.61 -10.18 14.82
CA THR A 699 32.39 -8.96 15.13
C THR A 699 31.87 -7.71 14.42
N ALA A 700 31.46 -7.85 13.16
CA ALA A 700 30.97 -6.77 12.31
C ALA A 700 29.44 -6.75 12.12
N ALA A 701 28.71 -7.66 12.77
CA ALA A 701 27.26 -7.77 12.68
C ALA A 701 26.56 -6.91 13.73
N SER A 702 25.55 -6.15 13.32
CA SER A 702 24.62 -5.46 14.22
C SER A 702 23.19 -5.79 13.80
N VAL A 703 22.45 -6.52 14.63
CA VAL A 703 21.12 -7.06 14.31
C VAL A 703 20.10 -6.66 15.37
N LEU A 704 19.00 -6.04 14.97
CA LEU A 704 17.95 -5.58 15.87
C LEU A 704 16.58 -6.10 15.44
N ALA A 705 15.91 -6.83 16.32
CA ALA A 705 14.47 -7.08 16.27
C ALA A 705 13.79 -6.08 17.22
N LEU A 706 13.07 -5.10 16.67
CA LEU A 706 12.51 -3.97 17.43
C LEU A 706 10.98 -3.94 17.32
N ASN A 707 10.25 -4.02 18.41
CA ASN A 707 8.79 -3.90 18.37
C ASN A 707 8.15 -4.86 17.34
N ASN A 708 8.61 -6.10 17.24
CA ASN A 708 7.95 -7.12 16.43
C ASN A 708 6.94 -7.90 17.25
N GLN A 709 5.91 -8.39 16.59
CA GLN A 709 5.00 -9.37 17.14
C GLN A 709 5.36 -10.76 16.60
N PHE A 710 5.62 -11.69 17.51
CA PHE A 710 5.79 -13.10 17.18
C PHE A 710 4.45 -13.80 17.36
N TRP A 711 3.90 -14.34 16.27
CA TRP A 711 2.71 -15.16 16.37
C TRP A 711 3.10 -16.57 16.85
N ILE A 712 2.43 -17.06 17.88
CA ILE A 712 2.74 -18.33 18.54
C ILE A 712 1.50 -19.22 18.59
N GLU A 713 1.70 -20.51 18.34
CA GLU A 713 0.69 -21.56 18.52
C GLU A 713 0.98 -22.48 19.71
N GLN A 714 2.13 -22.28 20.34
CA GLN A 714 2.60 -22.98 21.52
C GLN A 714 3.33 -22.01 22.44
N LYS A 715 3.61 -22.41 23.67
CA LYS A 715 4.40 -21.60 24.60
C LYS A 715 5.78 -21.32 24.00
N THR A 716 6.18 -20.05 24.03
CA THR A 716 7.42 -19.56 23.43
C THR A 716 8.13 -18.63 24.39
N THR A 717 9.43 -18.82 24.55
CA THR A 717 10.31 -17.95 25.34
C THR A 717 11.14 -17.05 24.41
N PRO A 718 11.76 -15.98 24.93
CA PRO A 718 12.68 -15.17 24.14
C PRO A 718 13.85 -15.96 23.53
N ASP A 719 14.33 -17.01 24.21
CA ASP A 719 15.46 -17.85 23.73
C ASP A 719 15.03 -18.84 22.62
N ASP A 720 13.73 -19.07 22.46
CA ASP A 720 13.18 -19.82 21.32
C ASP A 720 13.16 -18.99 20.04
N VAL A 721 12.97 -17.67 20.15
CA VAL A 721 12.85 -16.76 19.01
C VAL A 721 14.13 -15.98 18.71
N TRP A 722 15.07 -15.89 19.65
CA TRP A 722 16.33 -15.16 19.50
C TRP A 722 17.53 -15.99 19.96
N ARG A 723 18.38 -16.38 19.01
CA ARG A 723 19.61 -17.15 19.29
C ARG A 723 20.83 -16.45 18.69
N ASN A 724 21.65 -15.85 19.53
CA ASN A 724 22.94 -15.28 19.12
C ASN A 724 24.07 -16.26 19.45
N MET A 725 24.42 -17.10 18.48
CA MET A 725 25.44 -18.14 18.58
C MET A 725 26.76 -17.75 17.90
N ALA A 726 26.84 -16.53 17.36
CA ALA A 726 28.03 -16.02 16.71
C ALA A 726 29.20 -15.89 17.71
N GLN A 727 30.43 -16.01 17.21
CA GLN A 727 31.66 -15.97 17.99
C GLN A 727 32.66 -14.98 17.35
N PRO A 728 32.92 -13.82 17.98
CA PRO A 728 32.20 -13.28 19.14
C PRO A 728 30.72 -12.99 18.82
N PRO A 729 29.85 -12.81 19.83
CA PRO A 729 28.43 -12.51 19.61
C PRO A 729 28.23 -11.25 18.77
N ALA A 730 27.24 -11.29 17.87
CA ALA A 730 26.82 -10.10 17.12
C ALA A 730 26.24 -9.02 18.04
N ARG A 731 26.38 -7.75 17.65
CA ARG A 731 25.77 -6.62 18.38
C ARG A 731 24.28 -6.54 18.11
N GLY A 732 23.54 -5.85 18.99
CA GLY A 732 22.10 -5.64 18.88
C GLY A 732 21.29 -6.57 19.78
N GLY A 733 20.02 -6.83 19.43
CA GLY A 733 19.12 -7.52 20.34
C GLY A 733 17.66 -7.68 19.90
N LEU A 734 16.89 -8.30 20.78
CA LEU A 734 15.42 -8.39 20.73
C LEU A 734 14.88 -7.35 21.73
N ILE A 735 14.21 -6.30 21.24
CA ILE A 735 13.79 -5.16 22.06
C ILE A 735 12.30 -4.86 21.84
N GLY A 736 11.53 -4.81 22.94
CA GLY A 736 10.13 -4.37 22.93
C GLY A 736 9.21 -5.22 22.06
N CYS A 737 9.54 -6.51 21.88
CA CYS A 737 8.75 -7.45 21.09
C CYS A 737 7.72 -8.16 21.96
N ASN A 738 6.61 -8.59 21.38
CA ASN A 738 5.54 -9.29 22.09
C ASN A 738 5.08 -10.55 21.32
N VAL A 739 4.17 -11.31 21.94
CA VAL A 739 3.46 -12.44 21.34
C VAL A 739 1.94 -12.22 21.35
N ASN A 740 1.23 -12.86 20.41
CA ASN A 740 -0.24 -12.81 20.33
C ASN A 740 -0.93 -13.62 21.44
N SER A 741 -2.21 -13.31 21.72
CA SER A 741 -3.07 -14.08 22.63
C SER A 741 -4.09 -14.85 21.82
N ASN A 742 -4.40 -16.08 22.24
CA ASN A 742 -5.62 -16.76 21.80
C ASN A 742 -6.71 -16.78 22.88
N ASN A 743 -6.46 -16.19 24.06
CA ASN A 743 -7.42 -16.19 25.17
C ASN A 743 -8.48 -15.09 24.99
N ARG A 744 -9.64 -15.49 24.50
CA ARG A 744 -10.82 -14.63 24.28
C ARG A 744 -11.46 -14.11 25.57
N GLU A 745 -11.13 -14.62 26.74
CA GLU A 745 -11.62 -14.12 28.05
C GLU A 745 -10.71 -13.04 28.65
N ALA A 746 -9.43 -13.02 28.26
CA ALA A 746 -8.52 -11.92 28.59
C ALA A 746 -8.76 -10.69 27.68
N ALA A 747 -9.25 -10.93 26.45
CA ALA A 747 -9.56 -9.91 25.44
C ALA A 747 -10.57 -8.82 25.86
N PRO A 748 -11.67 -9.12 26.59
CA PRO A 748 -12.69 -8.13 26.94
C PRO A 748 -12.39 -7.41 28.26
N LYS A 749 -11.45 -7.91 29.08
CA LYS A 749 -11.14 -7.36 30.42
C LYS A 749 -10.24 -6.12 30.40
N GLY A 750 -9.66 -5.78 29.25
CA GLY A 750 -8.95 -4.52 29.01
C GLY A 750 -8.17 -4.00 30.24
N PHE A 751 -8.65 -2.90 30.82
CA PHE A 751 -8.02 -2.14 31.91
C PHE A 751 -8.10 -2.76 33.32
N GLU A 752 -8.77 -3.89 33.57
CA GLU A 752 -8.82 -4.53 34.91
C GLU A 752 -7.43 -5.00 35.41
N PHE A 753 -6.44 -5.11 34.53
CA PHE A 753 -5.11 -5.65 34.85
C PHE A 753 -4.15 -4.64 35.49
N LEU A 754 -4.43 -3.33 35.43
CA LEU A 754 -3.54 -2.30 35.97
C LEU A 754 -3.68 -2.11 37.49
N ALA A 755 -4.73 -2.63 38.14
CA ALA A 755 -4.90 -2.53 39.59
C ALA A 755 -3.99 -3.49 40.39
N ASN A 756 -3.28 -4.41 39.71
CA ASN A 756 -2.53 -5.50 40.34
C ASN A 756 -1.09 -5.65 39.81
N ILE A 757 -0.39 -4.54 39.51
CA ILE A 757 1.08 -4.57 39.37
C ILE A 757 1.74 -4.55 40.76
N GLY A 758 1.28 -5.45 41.62
CA GLY A 758 1.93 -5.91 42.85
C GLY A 758 2.37 -7.38 42.67
N GLU A 759 2.87 -8.02 43.73
CA GLU A 759 3.57 -9.33 43.72
C GLU A 759 2.75 -10.59 43.29
N GLN A 760 1.81 -10.48 42.34
CA GLN A 760 0.97 -11.59 41.86
C GLN A 760 1.17 -11.86 40.34
N PRO A 761 0.99 -13.12 39.89
CA PRO A 761 1.41 -13.56 38.58
C PRO A 761 0.48 -13.07 37.45
N ASP A 762 1.04 -12.19 36.65
CA ASP A 762 0.65 -11.72 35.32
C ASP A 762 -0.31 -12.65 34.50
N PRO A 763 -1.49 -12.17 34.07
CA PRO A 763 -2.38 -12.89 33.15
C PRO A 763 -1.86 -13.04 31.71
N ALA A 764 -0.77 -12.34 31.34
CA ALA A 764 0.05 -12.68 30.17
C ALA A 764 0.69 -14.08 30.26
N LYS A 765 0.66 -14.70 31.45
CA LYS A 765 1.03 -16.11 31.69
C LYS A 765 -0.15 -17.07 31.53
N SER A 766 -1.11 -16.78 30.65
CA SER A 766 -1.97 -17.82 30.09
C SER A 766 -1.09 -18.99 29.60
N ALA A 767 -1.57 -20.23 29.71
CA ALA A 767 -0.84 -21.43 29.26
C ALA A 767 -0.39 -21.38 27.78
N SER A 768 -0.87 -20.37 27.02
CA SER A 768 -0.49 -20.00 25.65
C SER A 768 -0.43 -18.47 25.44
N GLY A 769 -0.02 -17.69 26.46
CA GLY A 769 -0.34 -16.26 26.63
C GLY A 769 0.22 -15.23 25.65
N ALA A 770 -0.56 -14.16 25.43
CA ALA A 770 -0.07 -12.88 24.94
C ALA A 770 0.75 -12.21 26.01
N GLY A 771 1.83 -11.56 25.61
CA GLY A 771 2.60 -10.75 26.53
C GLY A 771 3.86 -10.19 25.92
N PRO A 772 4.53 -9.27 26.64
CA PRO A 772 5.88 -8.86 26.30
C PRO A 772 6.82 -10.08 26.30
N LEU A 773 7.68 -10.18 25.30
CA LEU A 773 8.87 -11.03 25.34
C LEU A 773 9.99 -10.27 26.03
N ASP A 774 10.68 -10.88 27.01
CA ASP A 774 11.83 -10.24 27.64
C ASP A 774 12.89 -9.87 26.61
N ASN A 775 13.52 -8.72 26.82
CA ASN A 775 14.56 -8.25 25.94
C ASN A 775 15.78 -9.20 25.96
N ARG A 776 16.53 -9.23 24.86
CA ARG A 776 17.81 -9.94 24.72
C ARG A 776 18.84 -9.03 24.06
N GLY A 777 20.10 -9.21 24.42
CA GLY A 777 21.20 -8.36 23.97
C GLY A 777 21.27 -7.02 24.69
N ALA A 778 22.38 -6.30 24.50
CA ALA A 778 22.59 -4.97 25.05
C ALA A 778 22.41 -3.94 23.94
N VAL A 779 21.34 -3.14 24.02
CA VAL A 779 21.00 -2.11 23.03
C VAL A 779 20.88 -0.76 23.75
N ASP A 780 21.94 0.04 23.71
CA ASP A 780 21.93 1.42 24.18
C ASP A 780 21.22 2.36 23.19
N ASP A 781 21.03 3.61 23.59
CA ASP A 781 20.30 4.60 22.79
C ASP A 781 21.01 4.90 21.47
N ALA A 782 22.34 4.93 21.48
CA ALA A 782 23.15 5.15 20.28
C ALA A 782 22.97 4.01 19.26
N THR A 783 22.95 2.76 19.72
CA THR A 783 22.70 1.59 18.88
C THR A 783 21.29 1.61 18.32
N LEU A 784 20.29 1.95 19.13
CA LEU A 784 18.90 2.06 18.67
C LEU A 784 18.74 3.16 17.61
N LEU A 785 19.32 4.34 17.81
CA LEU A 785 19.30 5.43 16.82
C LEU A 785 20.02 5.04 15.52
N ARG A 786 21.15 4.32 15.61
CA ARG A 786 21.87 3.80 14.45
C ARG A 786 21.01 2.83 13.65
N HIS A 787 20.28 1.92 14.32
CA HIS A 787 19.39 0.97 13.67
C HIS A 787 18.15 1.62 13.04
N LEU A 788 17.65 2.71 13.61
CA LEU A 788 16.53 3.49 13.04
C LEU A 788 16.95 4.45 11.93
N ALA A 789 18.25 4.81 11.84
CA ALA A 789 18.72 5.80 10.88
C ALA A 789 18.33 5.50 9.42
N PRO A 790 18.41 4.25 8.91
CA PRO A 790 17.94 3.95 7.55
C PRO A 790 16.44 4.22 7.34
N LEU A 791 15.59 3.88 8.33
CA LEU A 791 14.15 4.14 8.26
C LEU A 791 13.84 5.64 8.31
N ARG A 792 14.53 6.38 9.20
CA ARG A 792 14.35 7.83 9.38
C ARG A 792 14.86 8.64 8.19
N ALA A 793 15.88 8.13 7.50
CA ALA A 793 16.44 8.75 6.31
C ALA A 793 15.72 8.35 5.02
N ALA A 794 14.77 7.40 5.06
CA ALA A 794 14.05 6.95 3.88
C ALA A 794 13.09 8.04 3.40
N ARG A 795 13.28 8.49 2.17
CA ARG A 795 12.55 9.58 1.52
C ARG A 795 11.55 9.03 0.53
N VAL A 796 10.33 9.54 0.54
CA VAL A 796 9.44 9.44 -0.61
C VAL A 796 9.70 10.66 -1.48
N TRP A 797 9.84 10.45 -2.78
CA TRP A 797 9.98 11.52 -3.76
C TRP A 797 9.05 11.26 -4.94
N LEU A 798 8.74 12.34 -5.66
CA LEU A 798 8.02 12.28 -6.92
C LEU A 798 9.01 12.60 -8.05
N PRO A 799 8.81 12.02 -9.25
CA PRO A 799 9.57 12.41 -10.44
C PRO A 799 9.49 13.93 -10.65
N ASP A 800 10.64 14.52 -10.99
CA ASP A 800 10.81 15.95 -11.15
C ASP A 800 11.42 16.25 -12.53
N THR A 801 10.68 17.04 -13.31
CA THR A 801 11.02 17.49 -14.66
C THR A 801 12.34 18.27 -14.75
N SER A 802 12.92 18.68 -13.61
CA SER A 802 14.13 19.51 -13.54
C SER A 802 15.45 18.74 -13.78
N LEU A 803 15.41 17.41 -13.88
CA LEU A 803 16.61 16.59 -14.05
C LEU A 803 17.24 16.77 -15.45
N SER A 804 18.57 16.76 -15.47
CA SER A 804 19.36 16.81 -16.70
C SER A 804 19.14 15.54 -17.54
N THR A 805 19.04 15.69 -18.85
CA THR A 805 18.88 14.57 -19.82
C THR A 805 20.03 13.55 -19.80
N ASN A 806 21.15 13.88 -19.15
CA ASN A 806 22.32 13.01 -18.99
C ASN A 806 22.24 12.12 -17.74
N VAL A 807 21.11 12.13 -17.04
CA VAL A 807 20.86 11.38 -15.81
C VAL A 807 19.71 10.41 -16.07
N THR A 808 19.73 9.24 -15.43
CA THR A 808 18.60 8.31 -15.51
C THR A 808 17.41 8.85 -14.71
N ASP A 809 16.22 8.86 -15.29
CA ASP A 809 14.95 9.20 -14.62
C ASP A 809 13.82 8.34 -15.20
N ILE A 810 13.88 7.03 -14.92
CA ILE A 810 12.95 6.05 -15.49
C ILE A 810 11.72 5.93 -14.60
N SER A 811 10.55 5.89 -15.24
CA SER A 811 9.27 5.67 -14.56
C SER A 811 8.58 4.41 -15.09
N ILE A 812 8.18 3.52 -14.18
CA ILE A 812 7.44 2.29 -14.48
C ILE A 812 6.12 2.35 -13.72
N HIS A 813 4.99 2.22 -14.40
CA HIS A 813 3.66 2.26 -13.81
C HIS A 813 2.86 1.04 -14.23
N ARG A 814 2.42 0.22 -13.26
CA ARG A 814 1.56 -0.92 -13.52
C ARG A 814 2.10 -1.81 -14.66
N VAL A 815 3.33 -2.30 -14.49
CA VAL A 815 3.93 -3.28 -15.40
C VAL A 815 4.03 -4.62 -14.68
N MET A 816 3.56 -5.67 -15.33
CA MET A 816 3.79 -7.04 -14.88
C MET A 816 4.96 -7.64 -15.65
N ALA A 817 5.79 -8.44 -14.99
CA ALA A 817 6.93 -9.10 -15.59
C ALA A 817 7.09 -10.52 -15.02
N SER A 818 7.18 -11.51 -15.89
CA SER A 818 7.53 -12.88 -15.53
C SER A 818 8.59 -13.40 -16.49
N GLY A 819 9.45 -14.29 -16.03
CA GLY A 819 10.49 -14.88 -16.87
C GLY A 819 11.51 -15.69 -16.08
N GLY A 820 12.66 -15.95 -16.70
CA GLY A 820 13.88 -16.09 -15.92
C GLY A 820 15.05 -16.84 -16.55
N HIS A 821 16.14 -16.10 -16.71
CA HIS A 821 17.53 -16.55 -16.69
C HIS A 821 18.32 -15.51 -15.88
N GLY A 822 18.89 -15.88 -14.74
CA GLY A 822 19.63 -14.96 -13.86
C GLY A 822 18.75 -13.95 -13.10
N ALA A 823 18.08 -13.03 -13.79
CA ALA A 823 17.14 -12.08 -13.21
C ALA A 823 15.99 -11.73 -14.17
N VAL A 824 14.75 -11.68 -13.69
CA VAL A 824 13.57 -11.33 -14.53
C VAL A 824 13.60 -9.86 -14.89
N VAL A 825 13.80 -9.00 -13.90
CA VAL A 825 14.04 -7.57 -14.06
C VAL A 825 15.40 -7.24 -13.44
N GLU A 826 16.25 -6.50 -14.15
CA GLU A 826 17.51 -5.99 -13.60
C GLU A 826 17.75 -4.53 -13.93
N PHE A 827 18.15 -3.77 -12.91
CA PHE A 827 18.71 -2.43 -13.04
C PHE A 827 20.20 -2.52 -12.74
N GLN A 828 21.04 -2.20 -13.73
CA GLN A 828 22.48 -2.41 -13.62
C GLN A 828 23.31 -1.19 -14.05
N ARG A 829 24.41 -0.97 -13.32
CA ARG A 829 25.41 0.06 -13.61
C ARG A 829 26.15 -0.14 -14.93
N LYS A 830 26.37 -1.39 -15.35
CA LYS A 830 27.08 -1.74 -16.58
C LYS A 830 26.13 -2.51 -17.52
N PRO A 831 26.46 -2.63 -18.82
CA PRO A 831 25.77 -3.55 -19.72
C PRO A 831 25.87 -5.01 -19.27
#